data_AF-A0A258CX44-F1
#
_entry.id   AF-A0A258CX44-F1
#
_cell.length_a   1.000
_cell.length_b   1.000
_cell.length_c   1.000
_cell.angle_alpha   90.00
_cell.angle_beta   90.00
_cell.angle_gamma   90.00
#
_symmetry.space_group_name_H-M   'P 1'
#
loop_
_entity.id
_entity.type
_entity.pdbx_description
1 polymer ?
#
loop_
_entity_poly.entity_id
_entity_poly.type
_entity_poly.pdbx_seq_one_letter_code
_entity_poly.pdbx_strand_id
1 'polypeptide(L)'
;MCGPMKQLELASKADIIFMPHAYVTVSLPRQLKEAIAGLVIDEAFWTNLVRTAVLPVDILRRARGIAIVNDAITVCGRGDHTGLDVRPGMTMQQVEAVVAEPLGEHIRLEKRFWTTIAERIRALEMDDAMRLQAKKADEVFDERTRRAKHSSDRRVQLVKNTDAVPGKGDGIRLSWRVDMNWDDVPLLLLDASADESILGALFRDREFETTRIDEPLHLRTVVVPEVFSDLSLLAGGRHLDEESKYRAAERLAKVQALIGRLAALYGWSRMLVAATKAVRVEMCMYWPGPENCDFLHFGNTRGFDFAKRHMCALSVGRLEPPVAVLDGYVGFFASLSNDDELPWDEEGTGYSGGKRLEAPKGERVLQMRHGGEITVRTSVYGEGYPWHARIQAQFREEELRQFVGRLRPVYRTEPLPPIWFCLSSAVPDGIIVDDVVNLDDILSDDVMGTELLETVHRLSGVLDPEAAPAVAKDLPNASSEIMMQAAFHKLKAREVSAMSRVSLWEDGKQQPRDVYVMPWVTDVDWALSNASTLAGHCLDRYAFDPTHSISADRDCVAKAPDKVDRLMSALGPEATMDELREERRVRDIQWREYAIARWGLGVQKPAPGARKALPLGVLIILEQAGVIGPVPQPEPAVPIPIAEAA
;
A
#
# COMPACT_ATOMS: atom_id res chain seq x y z
N MET A 1 -21.72 33.91 -9.40
CA MET A 1 -22.08 32.48 -9.51
C MET A 1 -20.93 31.66 -8.94
N CYS A 2 -21.17 30.86 -7.88
CA CYS A 2 -20.10 30.06 -7.25
C CYS A 2 -19.66 28.89 -8.16
N GLY A 3 -18.46 28.36 -7.92
CA GLY A 3 -17.88 27.25 -8.71
C GLY A 3 -18.83 26.07 -8.94
N PRO A 4 -19.51 25.54 -7.90
CA PRO A 4 -20.48 24.45 -8.05
C PRO A 4 -21.65 24.76 -8.99
N MET A 5 -22.17 26.00 -8.98
CA MET A 5 -23.28 26.39 -9.86
C MET A 5 -22.84 26.48 -11.33
N LYS A 6 -21.60 26.93 -11.60
CA LYS A 6 -21.03 26.89 -12.95
C LYS A 6 -20.82 25.46 -13.44
N GLN A 7 -20.37 24.55 -12.57
CA GLN A 7 -20.23 23.14 -12.90
C GLN A 7 -21.58 22.50 -13.22
N LEU A 8 -22.65 22.83 -12.48
CA LEU A 8 -24.00 22.35 -12.77
C LEU A 8 -24.55 22.85 -14.10
N GLU A 9 -24.28 24.11 -14.44
CA GLU A 9 -24.67 24.67 -15.75
C GLU A 9 -23.92 23.97 -16.89
N LEU A 10 -22.61 23.74 -16.75
CA LEU A 10 -21.82 23.00 -17.74
C LEU A 10 -22.30 21.56 -17.88
N ALA A 11 -22.55 20.89 -16.76
CA ALA A 11 -23.05 19.52 -16.71
C ALA A 11 -24.40 19.36 -17.44
N SER A 12 -25.31 20.33 -17.30
CA SER A 12 -26.60 20.31 -18.01
C SER A 12 -26.50 20.41 -19.53
N LYS A 13 -25.31 20.74 -20.06
CA LYS A 13 -25.03 20.91 -21.49
C LYS A 13 -24.00 19.89 -22.00
N ALA A 14 -23.50 19.01 -21.15
CA ALA A 14 -22.43 18.07 -21.49
C ALA A 14 -23.01 16.71 -21.86
N ASP A 15 -22.60 16.17 -23.02
CA ASP A 15 -23.02 14.83 -23.46
C ASP A 15 -22.26 13.71 -22.73
N ILE A 16 -21.01 13.98 -22.30
CA ILE A 16 -20.11 13.05 -21.62
C ILE A 16 -19.61 13.69 -20.33
N ILE A 17 -19.68 12.95 -19.22
CA ILE A 17 -19.18 13.39 -17.92
C ILE A 17 -18.19 12.38 -17.37
N PHE A 18 -16.99 12.87 -17.05
CA PHE A 18 -15.98 12.12 -16.33
C PHE A 18 -16.23 12.29 -14.83
N MET A 19 -16.33 11.18 -14.10
CA MET A 19 -16.54 11.22 -12.66
C MET A 19 -15.54 10.38 -11.91
N PRO A 20 -15.02 10.89 -10.77
CA PRO A 20 -14.33 10.03 -9.83
C PRO A 20 -15.28 8.93 -9.32
N HIS A 21 -14.76 7.71 -9.15
CA HIS A 21 -15.55 6.57 -8.66
C HIS A 21 -16.29 6.86 -7.34
N ALA A 22 -15.77 7.76 -6.50
CA ALA A 22 -16.37 8.15 -5.23
C ALA A 22 -17.79 8.73 -5.35
N TYR A 23 -18.18 9.23 -6.53
CA TYR A 23 -19.50 9.82 -6.76
C TYR A 23 -20.54 8.85 -7.33
N VAL A 24 -20.15 7.61 -7.65
CA VAL A 24 -21.06 6.59 -8.22
C VAL A 24 -22.21 6.28 -7.26
N THR A 25 -21.95 6.34 -5.95
CA THR A 25 -22.93 6.03 -4.90
C THR A 25 -23.60 7.27 -4.30
N VAL A 26 -23.20 8.48 -4.70
CA VAL A 26 -23.75 9.73 -4.16
C VAL A 26 -24.95 10.18 -5.00
N SER A 27 -25.98 10.73 -4.36
CA SER A 27 -27.11 11.33 -5.06
C SER A 27 -26.66 12.58 -5.81
N LEU A 28 -26.61 12.50 -7.14
CA LEU A 28 -26.33 13.66 -7.96
C LEU A 28 -27.53 14.61 -8.10
N PRO A 29 -27.26 15.91 -8.28
CA PRO A 29 -28.24 16.89 -8.73
C PRO A 29 -29.01 16.40 -9.96
N ARG A 30 -30.32 16.68 -9.99
CA ARG A 30 -31.24 16.21 -11.02
C ARG A 30 -30.79 16.52 -12.44
N GLN A 31 -30.18 17.70 -12.64
CA GLN A 31 -29.68 18.17 -13.93
C GLN A 31 -28.61 17.24 -14.52
N LEU A 32 -27.80 16.61 -13.68
CA LEU A 32 -26.80 15.63 -14.10
C LEU A 32 -27.48 14.33 -14.53
N LYS A 33 -28.46 13.84 -13.76
CA LYS A 33 -29.17 12.60 -14.09
C LYS A 33 -29.92 12.67 -15.42
N GLU A 34 -30.50 13.82 -15.74
CA GLU A 34 -31.30 14.00 -16.96
C GLU A 34 -30.46 14.29 -18.21
N ALA A 35 -29.22 14.78 -18.06
CA ALA A 35 -28.39 15.21 -19.19
C ALA A 35 -27.35 14.17 -19.64
N ILE A 36 -27.01 13.19 -18.79
CA ILE A 36 -25.87 12.31 -19.07
C ILE A 36 -26.24 11.19 -20.03
N ALA A 37 -25.60 11.18 -21.20
CA ALA A 37 -25.72 10.09 -22.18
C ALA A 37 -24.75 8.93 -21.91
N GLY A 38 -23.68 9.16 -21.15
CA GLY A 38 -22.73 8.12 -20.74
C GLY A 38 -21.79 8.55 -19.61
N LEU A 39 -21.39 7.59 -18.78
CA LEU A 39 -20.49 7.80 -17.64
C LEU A 39 -19.16 7.08 -17.85
N VAL A 40 -18.06 7.79 -17.65
CA VAL A 40 -16.70 7.20 -17.63
C VAL A 40 -16.21 7.09 -16.19
N ILE A 41 -15.82 5.88 -15.78
CA ILE A 41 -15.26 5.59 -14.46
C ILE A 41 -13.84 5.06 -14.63
N ASP A 42 -12.91 5.60 -13.84
CA ASP A 42 -11.50 5.23 -13.81
C ASP A 42 -11.12 4.56 -12.47
N GLU A 43 -10.37 3.46 -12.59
CA GLU A 43 -9.69 2.68 -11.53
C GLU A 43 -10.56 2.07 -10.38
N ALA A 44 -10.49 0.73 -10.23
CA ALA A 44 -10.88 -0.08 -9.06
C ALA A 44 -12.25 0.20 -8.43
N PHE A 45 -13.27 0.37 -9.26
CA PHE A 45 -14.60 0.77 -8.79
C PHE A 45 -15.35 -0.35 -8.04
N TRP A 46 -15.09 -1.62 -8.35
CA TRP A 46 -15.95 -2.72 -7.90
C TRP A 46 -15.95 -2.87 -6.36
N THR A 47 -14.83 -2.57 -5.71
CA THR A 47 -14.69 -2.60 -4.24
C THR A 47 -15.57 -1.55 -3.53
N ASN A 48 -16.00 -0.51 -4.26
CA ASN A 48 -16.94 0.50 -3.74
C ASN A 48 -18.40 0.06 -3.91
N LEU A 49 -18.68 -0.80 -4.90
CA LEU A 49 -20.01 -1.36 -5.12
C LEU A 49 -20.31 -2.54 -4.22
N VAL A 50 -19.33 -3.39 -3.90
CA VAL A 50 -19.55 -4.51 -3.00
C VAL A 50 -19.18 -4.12 -1.58
N ARG A 51 -20.11 -4.31 -0.64
CA ARG A 51 -19.90 -4.02 0.79
C ARG A 51 -19.99 -5.29 1.59
N THR A 52 -19.25 -5.31 2.69
CA THR A 52 -19.30 -6.35 3.72
C THR A 52 -19.39 -5.69 5.09
N ALA A 53 -20.18 -6.27 6.00
CA ALA A 53 -20.31 -5.81 7.37
C ALA A 53 -20.61 -6.99 8.30
N VAL A 54 -20.39 -6.81 9.61
CA VAL A 54 -20.75 -7.79 10.64
C VAL A 54 -21.76 -7.17 11.60
N LEU A 55 -22.86 -7.87 11.83
CA LEU A 55 -23.97 -7.50 12.73
C LEU A 55 -24.00 -8.41 13.97
N PRO A 56 -24.55 -7.98 15.12
CA PRO A 56 -24.74 -8.87 16.26
C PRO A 56 -25.70 -10.04 15.97
N VAL A 57 -25.41 -11.24 16.50
CA VAL A 57 -26.25 -12.44 16.30
C VAL A 57 -27.69 -12.31 16.85
N ASP A 58 -27.90 -11.43 17.83
CA ASP A 58 -29.21 -11.21 18.46
C ASP A 58 -30.31 -10.80 17.46
N ILE A 59 -29.94 -10.26 16.30
CA ILE A 59 -30.85 -9.98 15.19
C ILE A 59 -31.61 -11.23 14.71
N LEU A 60 -31.04 -12.44 14.88
CA LEU A 60 -31.65 -13.72 14.50
C LEU A 60 -32.77 -14.20 15.43
N ARG A 61 -32.90 -13.60 16.62
CA ARG A 61 -33.91 -13.99 17.64
C ARG A 61 -35.34 -13.52 17.30
N ARG A 62 -35.52 -12.79 16.20
CA ARG A 62 -36.82 -12.29 15.75
C ARG A 62 -37.56 -13.34 14.90
N ALA A 63 -38.89 -13.37 15.02
CA ALA A 63 -39.75 -14.26 14.24
C ALA A 63 -39.57 -14.03 12.72
N ARG A 64 -39.78 -15.09 11.91
CA ARG A 64 -39.47 -15.07 10.46
C ARG A 64 -40.69 -15.44 9.61
N GLY A 65 -40.90 -14.66 8.56
CA GLY A 65 -41.93 -14.80 7.53
C GLY A 65 -41.91 -13.55 6.64
N ILE A 66 -42.27 -13.63 5.35
CA ILE A 66 -42.09 -12.50 4.41
C ILE A 66 -42.78 -11.20 4.87
N ALA A 67 -43.95 -11.32 5.51
CA ALA A 67 -44.65 -10.19 6.13
C ALA A 67 -43.81 -9.57 7.25
N ILE A 68 -43.27 -10.40 8.15
CA ILE A 68 -42.44 -9.96 9.28
C ILE A 68 -41.12 -9.36 8.79
N VAL A 69 -40.53 -9.90 7.70
CA VAL A 69 -39.32 -9.35 7.08
C VAL A 69 -39.60 -7.97 6.48
N ASN A 70 -40.72 -7.80 5.75
CA ASN A 70 -41.11 -6.50 5.21
C ASN A 70 -41.43 -5.49 6.31
N ASP A 71 -42.06 -5.92 7.41
CA ASP A 71 -42.29 -5.08 8.58
C ASP A 71 -40.95 -4.66 9.22
N ALA A 72 -39.99 -5.57 9.33
CA ALA A 72 -38.65 -5.26 9.83
C ALA A 72 -37.92 -4.26 8.90
N ILE A 73 -37.97 -4.45 7.58
CA ILE A 73 -37.44 -3.47 6.60
C ILE A 73 -38.11 -2.10 6.80
N THR A 74 -39.42 -2.07 6.99
CA THR A 74 -40.19 -0.84 7.20
C THR A 74 -39.78 -0.14 8.48
N VAL A 75 -39.69 -0.87 9.59
CA VAL A 75 -39.28 -0.33 10.90
C VAL A 75 -37.85 0.22 10.82
N CYS A 76 -36.91 -0.53 10.26
CA CYS A 76 -35.53 -0.08 10.11
C CYS A 76 -35.40 1.06 9.09
N GLY A 77 -36.26 1.09 8.07
CA GLY A 77 -36.35 2.17 7.09
C GLY A 77 -36.76 3.52 7.68
N ARG A 78 -37.53 3.53 8.79
CA ARG A 78 -37.90 4.78 9.48
C ARG A 78 -36.68 5.55 9.98
N GLY A 79 -35.62 4.85 10.39
CA GLY A 79 -34.36 5.45 10.84
C GLY A 79 -33.46 5.96 9.70
N ASP A 80 -33.78 5.70 8.43
CA ASP A 80 -33.01 6.19 7.28
C ASP A 80 -33.44 7.62 6.84
N HIS A 81 -34.57 8.13 7.34
CA HIS A 81 -35.14 9.41 6.90
C HIS A 81 -34.50 10.65 7.53
N THR A 82 -33.67 10.52 8.58
CA THR A 82 -33.01 11.67 9.23
C THR A 82 -32.10 12.48 8.29
N GLY A 83 -31.54 11.85 7.25
CA GLY A 83 -30.78 12.57 6.21
C GLY A 83 -31.66 13.36 5.24
N LEU A 84 -32.95 12.99 5.09
CA LEU A 84 -33.93 13.68 4.25
C LEU A 84 -34.59 14.87 4.96
N ASP A 85 -34.47 14.92 6.30
CA ASP A 85 -34.96 16.05 7.09
C ASP A 85 -34.04 17.26 7.02
N VAL A 86 -32.80 17.11 6.53
CA VAL A 86 -31.90 18.23 6.22
C VAL A 86 -32.31 18.89 4.90
N ARG A 87 -32.95 20.06 4.98
CA ARG A 87 -33.44 20.84 3.84
C ARG A 87 -32.62 22.13 3.62
N PRO A 88 -32.46 22.60 2.37
CA PRO A 88 -31.92 23.92 2.10
C PRO A 88 -32.75 24.99 2.82
N GLY A 89 -32.12 25.77 3.70
CA GLY A 89 -32.79 26.81 4.50
C GLY A 89 -32.95 26.49 5.99
N MET A 90 -32.53 25.31 6.45
CA MET A 90 -32.44 25.03 7.90
C MET A 90 -31.34 25.87 8.56
N THR A 91 -31.58 26.28 9.81
CA THR A 91 -30.55 26.90 10.65
C THR A 91 -29.56 25.84 11.14
N MET A 92 -28.33 26.24 11.49
CA MET A 92 -27.33 25.30 12.06
C MET A 92 -27.86 24.57 13.30
N GLN A 93 -28.67 25.25 14.13
CA GLN A 93 -29.32 24.66 15.29
C GLN A 93 -30.32 23.55 14.93
N GLN A 94 -31.05 23.69 13.82
CA GLN A 94 -31.96 22.66 13.34
C GLN A 94 -31.21 21.47 12.75
N VAL A 95 -30.09 21.72 12.07
CA VAL A 95 -29.20 20.66 11.59
C VAL A 95 -28.59 19.91 12.76
N GLU A 96 -28.09 20.62 13.78
CA GLU A 96 -27.58 20.03 15.03
C GLU A 96 -28.63 19.19 15.74
N ALA A 97 -29.90 19.64 15.80
CA ALA A 97 -30.99 18.88 16.39
C ALA A 97 -31.29 17.57 15.65
N VAL A 98 -31.32 17.58 14.31
CA VAL A 98 -31.51 16.37 13.48
C VAL A 98 -30.31 15.42 13.60
N VAL A 99 -29.09 15.96 13.68
CA VAL A 99 -27.86 15.17 13.84
C VAL A 99 -27.72 14.61 15.27
N ALA A 100 -28.31 15.27 16.27
CA ALA A 100 -28.32 14.82 17.66
C ALA A 100 -29.36 13.74 17.95
N GLU A 101 -30.26 13.43 17.01
CA GLU A 101 -31.18 12.30 17.17
C GLU A 101 -30.37 10.98 17.27
N PRO A 102 -30.70 10.10 18.23
CA PRO A 102 -29.98 8.85 18.41
C PRO A 102 -30.15 7.96 17.19
N LEU A 103 -29.13 7.95 16.32
CA LEU A 103 -29.00 6.99 15.23
C LEU A 103 -28.72 5.63 15.86
N GLY A 104 -29.65 4.69 15.75
CA GLY A 104 -29.35 3.32 16.13
C GLY A 104 -28.14 2.82 15.33
N GLU A 105 -27.08 2.45 16.04
CA GLU A 105 -25.72 2.20 15.50
C GLU A 105 -25.71 1.21 14.32
N HIS A 106 -26.73 0.35 14.24
CA HIS A 106 -26.82 -0.72 13.25
C HIS A 106 -28.13 -0.72 12.44
N ILE A 107 -29.00 0.29 12.53
CA ILE A 107 -30.31 0.26 11.86
C ILE A 107 -30.18 0.08 10.34
N ARG A 108 -29.21 0.76 9.72
CA ARG A 108 -28.93 0.64 8.28
C ARG A 108 -28.48 -0.76 7.88
N LEU A 109 -27.56 -1.32 8.67
CA LEU A 109 -27.03 -2.67 8.44
C LEU A 109 -28.12 -3.72 8.66
N GLU A 110 -28.94 -3.55 9.69
CA GLU A 110 -30.10 -4.40 9.96
C GLU A 110 -31.13 -4.33 8.82
N LYS A 111 -31.45 -3.13 8.30
CA LYS A 111 -32.30 -2.97 7.12
C LYS A 111 -31.73 -3.76 5.92
N ARG A 112 -30.42 -3.68 5.69
CA ARG A 112 -29.76 -4.42 4.60
C ARG A 112 -29.78 -5.93 4.83
N PHE A 113 -29.62 -6.40 6.06
CA PHE A 113 -29.80 -7.80 6.41
C PHE A 113 -31.22 -8.27 6.05
N TRP A 114 -32.26 -7.59 6.52
CA TRP A 114 -33.64 -7.96 6.20
C TRP A 114 -33.95 -7.85 4.70
N THR A 115 -33.38 -6.87 3.99
CA THR A 115 -33.51 -6.75 2.53
C THR A 115 -32.92 -7.96 1.81
N THR A 116 -31.73 -8.41 2.22
CA THR A 116 -31.06 -9.61 1.67
C THR A 116 -31.91 -10.86 1.89
N ILE A 117 -32.50 -11.02 3.07
CA ILE A 117 -33.42 -12.13 3.37
C ILE A 117 -34.70 -12.04 2.52
N ALA A 118 -35.28 -10.85 2.35
CA ALA A 118 -36.47 -10.66 1.51
C ALA A 118 -36.19 -11.01 0.04
N GLU A 119 -35.05 -10.58 -0.50
CA GLU A 119 -34.60 -10.94 -1.85
C GLU A 119 -34.50 -12.45 -2.02
N ARG A 120 -33.91 -13.14 -1.04
CA ARG A 120 -33.78 -14.60 -1.06
C ARG A 120 -35.13 -15.31 -1.04
N ILE A 121 -36.06 -14.89 -0.17
CA ILE A 121 -37.40 -15.47 -0.10
C ILE A 121 -38.13 -15.29 -1.42
N ARG A 122 -38.11 -14.09 -2.00
CA ARG A 122 -38.74 -13.82 -3.31
C ARG A 122 -38.13 -14.67 -4.43
N ALA A 123 -36.81 -14.85 -4.42
CA ALA A 123 -36.14 -15.71 -5.40
C ALA A 123 -36.59 -17.18 -5.29
N LEU A 124 -36.75 -17.69 -4.07
CA LEU A 124 -37.28 -19.04 -3.82
C LEU A 124 -38.73 -19.18 -4.30
N GLU A 125 -39.59 -18.21 -3.99
CA GLU A 125 -40.99 -18.18 -4.46
C GLU A 125 -41.09 -18.17 -5.99
N MET A 126 -40.21 -17.40 -6.66
CA MET A 126 -40.13 -17.36 -8.12
C MET A 126 -39.67 -18.70 -8.71
N ASP A 127 -38.66 -19.34 -8.12
CA ASP A 127 -38.17 -20.64 -8.59
C ASP A 127 -39.24 -21.73 -8.43
N ASP A 128 -39.99 -21.73 -7.32
CA ASP A 128 -41.10 -22.66 -7.11
C ASP A 128 -42.24 -22.44 -8.12
N ALA A 129 -42.54 -21.18 -8.43
CA ALA A 129 -43.51 -20.84 -9.48
C ALA A 129 -43.05 -21.32 -10.86
N MET A 130 -41.77 -21.12 -11.21
CA MET A 130 -41.19 -21.60 -12.46
C MET A 130 -41.18 -23.13 -12.55
N ARG A 131 -40.85 -23.85 -11.47
CA ARG A 131 -40.93 -25.32 -11.40
C ARG A 131 -42.36 -25.81 -11.61
N LEU A 132 -43.34 -25.16 -10.99
CA LEU A 132 -44.75 -25.51 -11.17
C LEU A 132 -45.21 -25.26 -12.61
N GLN A 133 -44.75 -24.18 -13.25
CA GLN A 133 -45.05 -23.87 -14.65
C GLN A 133 -44.43 -24.91 -15.60
N ALA A 134 -43.14 -25.23 -15.43
CA ALA A 134 -42.46 -26.26 -16.22
C ALA A 134 -43.18 -27.62 -16.08
N LYS A 135 -43.54 -28.00 -14.85
CA LYS A 135 -44.34 -29.20 -14.59
C LYS A 135 -45.71 -29.20 -15.28
N LYS A 136 -46.39 -28.05 -15.35
CA LYS A 136 -47.66 -27.91 -16.09
C LYS A 136 -47.48 -28.01 -17.60
N ALA A 137 -46.31 -27.60 -18.10
CA ALA A 137 -45.94 -27.67 -19.51
C ALA A 137 -45.33 -29.03 -19.92
N ASP A 138 -45.16 -29.96 -18.98
CA ASP A 138 -44.41 -31.22 -19.15
C ASP A 138 -42.94 -30.99 -19.57
N GLU A 139 -42.36 -29.88 -19.12
CA GLU A 139 -40.97 -29.50 -19.34
C GLU A 139 -40.13 -29.73 -18.08
N VAL A 140 -38.83 -29.99 -18.27
CA VAL A 140 -37.86 -30.08 -17.17
C VAL A 140 -37.39 -28.67 -16.83
N PHE A 141 -37.56 -28.26 -15.57
CA PHE A 141 -37.03 -27.00 -15.07
C PHE A 141 -35.51 -26.96 -15.20
N ASP A 142 -34.98 -25.98 -15.93
CA ASP A 142 -33.54 -25.77 -16.03
C ASP A 142 -33.01 -25.13 -14.74
N GLU A 143 -32.36 -25.93 -13.90
CA GLU A 143 -31.72 -25.48 -12.65
C GLU A 143 -30.68 -24.38 -12.86
N ARG A 144 -30.15 -24.18 -14.08
CA ARG A 144 -29.25 -23.04 -14.39
C ARG A 144 -29.98 -21.70 -14.35
N THR A 145 -31.29 -21.71 -14.61
CA THR A 145 -32.15 -20.51 -14.62
C THR A 145 -32.68 -20.12 -13.24
N ARG A 146 -32.45 -20.95 -12.21
CA ARG A 146 -32.88 -20.66 -10.83
C ARG A 146 -32.33 -19.31 -10.34
N ARG A 147 -33.16 -18.52 -9.68
CA ARG A 147 -32.80 -17.22 -9.08
C ARG A 147 -32.21 -17.40 -7.70
N ALA A 148 -32.75 -18.30 -6.89
CA ALA A 148 -32.23 -18.66 -5.58
C ALA A 148 -31.08 -19.65 -5.75
N LYS A 149 -29.88 -19.14 -6.04
CA LYS A 149 -28.67 -19.97 -6.18
C LYS A 149 -28.36 -20.71 -4.89
N HIS A 150 -28.04 -21.99 -5.00
CA HIS A 150 -27.53 -22.86 -3.91
C HIS A 150 -28.54 -23.15 -2.79
N SER A 151 -28.16 -23.99 -1.84
CA SER A 151 -29.02 -24.37 -0.71
C SER A 151 -29.12 -23.26 0.36
N SER A 152 -28.10 -22.41 0.46
CA SER A 152 -28.05 -21.26 1.37
C SER A 152 -27.63 -19.99 0.64
N ASP A 153 -27.98 -18.82 1.20
CA ASP A 153 -27.53 -17.53 0.66
C ASP A 153 -26.12 -17.22 1.16
N ARG A 154 -25.14 -17.29 0.26
CA ARG A 154 -23.72 -17.12 0.57
C ARG A 154 -23.37 -15.72 1.08
N ARG A 155 -24.26 -14.73 0.91
CA ARG A 155 -24.11 -13.37 1.45
C ARG A 155 -24.24 -13.31 2.97
N VAL A 156 -24.82 -14.33 3.60
CA VAL A 156 -25.10 -14.36 5.04
C VAL A 156 -24.30 -15.49 5.69
N GLN A 157 -23.38 -15.14 6.58
CA GLN A 157 -22.51 -16.09 7.27
C GLN A 157 -22.47 -15.80 8.78
N LEU A 158 -22.60 -16.83 9.61
CA LEU A 158 -22.35 -16.71 11.04
C LEU A 158 -20.83 -16.62 11.27
N VAL A 159 -20.39 -15.63 12.04
CA VAL A 159 -18.98 -15.43 12.42
C VAL A 159 -18.89 -15.45 13.93
N LYS A 160 -18.08 -16.36 14.47
CA LYS A 160 -17.82 -16.47 15.89
C LYS A 160 -16.71 -15.51 16.27
N ASN A 161 -16.95 -14.70 17.30
CA ASN A 161 -15.91 -13.79 17.76
C ASN A 161 -14.96 -14.52 18.72
N THR A 162 -13.94 -15.16 18.15
CA THR A 162 -12.90 -15.89 18.89
C THR A 162 -11.77 -14.97 19.38
N ASP A 163 -11.57 -13.83 18.71
CA ASP A 163 -10.62 -12.79 19.12
C ASP A 163 -11.26 -11.92 20.22
N ALA A 164 -10.94 -12.25 21.48
CA ALA A 164 -11.41 -11.67 22.73
C ALA A 164 -11.38 -10.12 22.80
N VAL A 165 -12.36 -9.45 22.21
CA VAL A 165 -12.87 -8.17 22.72
C VAL A 165 -13.96 -8.52 23.72
N PRO A 166 -13.73 -8.40 25.04
CA PRO A 166 -14.74 -8.68 26.05
C PRO A 166 -16.03 -7.92 25.73
N GLY A 167 -17.14 -8.64 25.54
CA GLY A 167 -18.46 -8.07 25.25
C GLY A 167 -18.92 -8.08 23.78
N LYS A 168 -18.08 -8.47 22.82
CA LYS A 168 -18.54 -8.71 21.43
C LYS A 168 -18.87 -10.19 21.25
N GLY A 169 -20.15 -10.55 21.27
CA GLY A 169 -20.62 -11.91 20.98
C GLY A 169 -20.49 -12.30 19.51
N ASP A 170 -21.02 -13.47 19.15
CA ASP A 170 -21.12 -13.92 17.76
C ASP A 170 -21.80 -12.86 16.87
N GLY A 171 -21.40 -12.83 15.61
CA GLY A 171 -21.91 -11.90 14.62
C GLY A 171 -22.36 -12.58 13.33
N ILE A 172 -23.00 -11.82 12.47
CA ILE A 172 -23.45 -12.23 11.14
C ILE A 172 -22.76 -11.34 10.13
N ARG A 173 -21.89 -11.93 9.33
CA ARG A 173 -21.33 -11.29 8.16
C ARG A 173 -22.39 -11.22 7.08
N LEU A 174 -22.56 -10.03 6.54
CA LEU A 174 -23.45 -9.71 5.44
C LEU A 174 -22.63 -9.11 4.31
N SER A 175 -22.87 -9.54 3.08
CA SER A 175 -22.36 -8.87 1.89
C SER A 175 -23.45 -8.52 0.89
N TRP A 176 -23.32 -7.36 0.25
CA TRP A 176 -24.32 -6.85 -0.69
C TRP A 176 -23.71 -5.92 -1.73
N ARG A 177 -24.44 -5.74 -2.83
CA ARG A 177 -24.16 -4.70 -3.83
C ARG A 177 -24.85 -3.41 -3.44
N VAL A 178 -24.14 -2.30 -3.56
CA VAL A 178 -24.70 -0.96 -3.48
C VAL A 178 -25.38 -0.65 -4.80
N ASP A 179 -26.65 -0.23 -4.72
CA ASP A 179 -27.42 0.23 -5.87
C ASP A 179 -26.74 1.45 -6.49
N MET A 180 -26.56 1.43 -7.81
CA MET A 180 -26.01 2.58 -8.51
C MET A 180 -27.16 3.52 -8.86
N ASN A 181 -26.95 4.82 -8.68
CA ASN A 181 -27.96 5.83 -9.02
C ASN A 181 -28.14 6.06 -10.54
N TRP A 182 -27.63 5.14 -11.37
CA TRP A 182 -27.36 5.29 -12.82
C TRP A 182 -27.56 3.96 -13.56
N ASP A 183 -28.46 3.12 -13.03
CA ASP A 183 -28.63 1.76 -13.54
C ASP A 183 -29.11 1.70 -15.00
N ASP A 184 -29.61 2.82 -15.52
CA ASP A 184 -30.15 3.04 -16.86
C ASP A 184 -29.22 3.80 -17.83
N VAL A 185 -28.07 4.29 -17.36
CA VAL A 185 -27.13 5.09 -18.16
C VAL A 185 -26.04 4.21 -18.77
N PRO A 186 -25.69 4.33 -20.06
CA PRO A 186 -24.52 3.67 -20.66
C PRO A 186 -23.23 3.96 -19.88
N LEU A 187 -22.42 2.92 -19.63
CA LEU A 187 -21.18 3.03 -18.86
C LEU A 187 -19.99 2.65 -19.75
N LEU A 188 -18.96 3.49 -19.75
CA LEU A 188 -17.64 3.15 -20.26
C LEU A 188 -16.69 3.02 -19.07
N LEU A 189 -16.20 1.82 -18.83
CA LEU A 189 -15.26 1.56 -17.75
C LEU A 189 -13.85 1.53 -18.33
N LEU A 190 -13.00 2.45 -17.85
CA LEU A 190 -11.57 2.46 -18.18
C LEU A 190 -10.84 1.97 -16.94
N ASP A 191 -10.54 0.68 -16.89
CA ASP A 191 -9.87 0.10 -15.73
C ASP A 191 -8.82 -0.89 -16.21
N ALA A 192 -7.55 -0.52 -16.00
CA ALA A 192 -6.40 -1.36 -16.34
C ALA A 192 -6.34 -2.67 -15.54
N SER A 193 -7.15 -2.79 -14.48
CA SER A 193 -7.17 -3.94 -13.58
C SER A 193 -8.50 -4.69 -13.54
N ALA A 194 -9.53 -4.29 -14.28
CA ALA A 194 -10.84 -4.92 -14.13
C ALA A 194 -10.86 -6.40 -14.57
N ASP A 195 -11.37 -7.27 -13.70
CA ASP A 195 -11.68 -8.66 -14.05
C ASP A 195 -13.08 -8.77 -14.67
N GLU A 196 -13.14 -9.28 -15.89
CA GLU A 196 -14.37 -9.45 -16.67
C GLU A 196 -15.45 -10.27 -15.94
N SER A 197 -15.08 -11.28 -15.16
CA SER A 197 -16.07 -12.10 -14.45
C SER A 197 -16.64 -11.39 -13.22
N ILE A 198 -15.82 -10.60 -12.52
CA ILE A 198 -16.28 -9.69 -11.48
C ILE A 198 -17.24 -8.65 -12.08
N LEU A 199 -16.88 -8.05 -13.21
CA LEU A 199 -17.73 -7.06 -13.89
C LEU A 199 -19.03 -7.68 -14.40
N GLY A 200 -18.95 -8.83 -15.06
CA GLY A 200 -20.11 -9.56 -15.57
C GLY A 200 -21.07 -9.96 -14.45
N ALA A 201 -20.55 -10.35 -13.28
CA ALA A 201 -21.38 -10.62 -12.11
C ALA A 201 -22.06 -9.32 -11.59
N LEU A 202 -21.34 -8.20 -11.56
CA LEU A 202 -21.88 -6.92 -11.11
C LEU A 202 -22.90 -6.33 -12.08
N PHE A 203 -22.74 -6.50 -13.39
CA PHE A 203 -23.60 -5.89 -14.41
C PHE A 203 -24.43 -6.92 -15.19
N ARG A 204 -24.82 -8.03 -14.55
CA ARG A 204 -25.55 -9.16 -15.18
C ARG A 204 -26.79 -8.79 -15.99
N ASP A 205 -27.41 -7.66 -15.69
CA ASP A 205 -28.65 -7.18 -16.32
C ASP A 205 -28.36 -6.20 -17.48
N ARG A 206 -27.10 -6.14 -17.95
CA ARG A 206 -26.65 -5.26 -19.03
C ARG A 206 -25.87 -6.02 -20.10
N GLU A 207 -25.94 -5.53 -21.32
CA GLU A 207 -25.00 -5.93 -22.37
C GLU A 207 -23.62 -5.37 -22.05
N PHE A 208 -22.60 -6.21 -22.18
CA PHE A 208 -21.23 -5.92 -21.79
C PHE A 208 -20.29 -6.31 -22.91
N GLU A 209 -19.48 -5.36 -23.37
CA GLU A 209 -18.42 -5.57 -24.35
C GLU A 209 -17.08 -5.28 -23.69
N THR A 210 -16.15 -6.22 -23.78
CA THR A 210 -14.79 -6.06 -23.26
C THR A 210 -13.82 -5.92 -24.42
N THR A 211 -13.08 -4.82 -24.44
CA THR A 211 -11.88 -4.69 -25.27
C THR A 211 -10.66 -4.81 -24.37
N ARG A 212 -9.91 -5.91 -24.52
CA ARG A 212 -8.64 -6.10 -23.79
C ARG A 212 -7.50 -5.46 -24.56
N ILE A 213 -6.66 -4.70 -23.85
CA ILE A 213 -5.43 -4.11 -24.38
C ILE A 213 -4.28 -4.78 -23.64
N ASP A 214 -3.70 -5.80 -24.28
CA ASP A 214 -2.61 -6.57 -23.71
C ASP A 214 -1.26 -5.96 -24.14
N GLU A 215 -0.73 -5.05 -23.31
CA GLU A 215 0.60 -4.48 -23.51
C GLU A 215 1.57 -5.02 -22.45
N PRO A 216 2.63 -5.74 -22.83
CA PRO A 216 3.59 -6.26 -21.88
C PRO A 216 4.34 -5.10 -21.22
N LEU A 217 4.45 -5.13 -19.90
CA LEU A 217 5.27 -4.17 -19.19
C LEU A 217 6.76 -4.49 -19.45
N HIS A 218 7.39 -3.70 -20.32
CA HIS A 218 8.82 -3.82 -20.65
C HIS A 218 9.72 -3.33 -19.50
N LEU A 219 9.85 -4.15 -18.46
CA LEU A 219 10.75 -3.92 -17.33
C LEU A 219 11.72 -5.08 -17.13
N ARG A 220 12.80 -4.78 -16.41
CA ARG A 220 13.66 -5.80 -15.80
C ARG A 220 13.08 -6.14 -14.42
N THR A 221 12.85 -7.41 -14.11
CA THR A 221 12.21 -7.82 -12.85
C THR A 221 13.15 -8.67 -12.00
N VAL A 222 13.42 -8.24 -10.77
CA VAL A 222 14.13 -9.04 -9.77
C VAL A 222 13.16 -9.41 -8.67
N VAL A 223 12.99 -10.70 -8.39
CA VAL A 223 12.07 -11.20 -7.36
C VAL A 223 12.84 -11.64 -6.13
N VAL A 224 12.40 -11.20 -4.97
CA VAL A 224 12.84 -11.70 -3.66
C VAL A 224 11.67 -12.47 -3.04
N PRO A 225 11.59 -13.80 -3.22
CA PRO A 225 10.39 -14.59 -2.98
C PRO A 225 10.21 -14.95 -1.48
N GLU A 226 10.43 -13.97 -0.60
CA GLU A 226 10.24 -14.11 0.84
C GLU A 226 8.90 -13.48 1.29
N VAL A 227 8.56 -13.70 2.57
CA VAL A 227 7.36 -13.12 3.19
C VAL A 227 7.70 -11.76 3.81
N PHE A 228 7.16 -10.70 3.19
CA PHE A 228 7.24 -9.30 3.63
C PHE A 228 5.85 -8.77 4.04
N SER A 229 5.17 -9.50 4.93
CA SER A 229 3.92 -9.08 5.55
C SER A 229 4.14 -8.04 6.66
N ASP A 230 3.07 -7.33 7.06
CA ASP A 230 3.07 -6.46 8.24
C ASP A 230 3.63 -7.19 9.48
N LEU A 231 3.20 -8.44 9.72
CA LEU A 231 3.70 -9.23 10.85
C LEU A 231 5.19 -9.55 10.73
N SER A 232 5.78 -9.62 9.55
CA SER A 232 7.21 -9.93 9.41
C SER A 232 8.11 -8.68 9.41
N LEU A 233 7.53 -7.48 9.46
CA LEU A 233 8.25 -6.21 9.34
C LEU A 233 7.98 -5.26 10.50
N LEU A 234 6.81 -5.35 11.15
CA LEU A 234 6.41 -4.48 12.25
C LEU A 234 6.74 -5.12 13.59
N ALA A 235 7.83 -4.71 14.23
CA ALA A 235 8.21 -5.20 15.55
C ALA A 235 7.15 -4.88 16.64
N GLY A 236 6.41 -3.78 16.47
CA GLY A 236 5.26 -3.41 17.30
C GLY A 236 3.96 -4.16 16.95
N GLY A 237 4.03 -5.08 15.99
CA GLY A 237 2.91 -5.89 15.54
C GLY A 237 2.41 -6.89 16.58
N ARG A 238 1.49 -7.76 16.17
CA ARG A 238 0.81 -8.76 17.04
C ARG A 238 1.69 -9.97 17.39
N HIS A 239 2.98 -9.77 17.63
CA HIS A 239 3.88 -10.81 18.07
C HIS A 239 3.64 -11.16 19.54
N LEU A 240 3.51 -12.46 19.82
CA LEU A 240 3.37 -12.98 21.19
C LEU A 240 4.73 -13.10 21.88
N ASP A 241 5.78 -13.43 21.13
CA ASP A 241 7.14 -13.64 21.60
C ASP A 241 8.10 -12.52 21.17
N GLU A 242 9.11 -12.26 22.00
CA GLU A 242 10.11 -11.23 21.72
C GLU A 242 11.00 -11.58 20.51
N GLU A 243 11.33 -12.86 20.30
CA GLU A 243 12.18 -13.32 19.19
C GLU A 243 11.61 -12.91 17.83
N SER A 244 10.29 -13.01 17.66
CA SER A 244 9.61 -12.58 16.45
C SER A 244 9.64 -11.06 16.27
N LYS A 245 9.57 -10.28 17.35
CA LYS A 245 9.74 -8.81 17.30
C LYS A 245 11.16 -8.43 16.87
N TYR A 246 12.18 -9.11 17.40
CA TYR A 246 13.58 -8.94 17.00
C TYR A 246 13.79 -9.25 15.51
N ARG A 247 13.24 -10.37 15.03
CA ARG A 247 13.34 -10.75 13.60
C ARG A 247 12.63 -9.75 12.68
N ALA A 248 11.48 -9.22 13.11
CA ALA A 248 10.77 -8.19 12.35
C ALA A 248 11.60 -6.89 12.24
N ALA A 249 12.20 -6.44 13.35
CA ALA A 249 13.08 -5.27 13.37
C ALA A 249 14.33 -5.48 12.51
N GLU A 250 14.98 -6.65 12.60
CA GLU A 250 16.14 -7.00 11.77
C GLU A 250 15.78 -6.98 10.28
N ARG A 251 14.63 -7.56 9.91
CA ARG A 251 14.17 -7.59 8.53
C ARG A 251 13.84 -6.20 8.01
N LEU A 252 13.19 -5.34 8.81
CA LEU A 252 12.93 -3.96 8.42
C LEU A 252 14.22 -3.15 8.21
N ALA A 253 15.22 -3.32 9.10
CA ALA A 253 16.54 -2.70 8.93
C ALA A 253 17.23 -3.16 7.63
N LYS A 254 17.13 -4.45 7.27
CA LYS A 254 17.63 -4.97 5.99
C LYS A 254 16.91 -4.35 4.79
N VAL A 255 15.60 -4.12 4.88
CA VAL A 255 14.84 -3.42 3.82
C VAL A 255 15.31 -1.97 3.66
N GLN A 256 15.54 -1.24 4.77
CA GLN A 256 16.10 0.12 4.72
C GLN A 256 17.49 0.13 4.06
N ALA A 257 18.36 -0.82 4.44
CA ALA A 257 19.68 -0.98 3.83
C ALA A 257 19.61 -1.28 2.32
N LEU A 258 18.67 -2.15 1.91
CA LEU A 258 18.44 -2.43 0.49
C LEU A 258 17.99 -1.17 -0.26
N ILE A 259 17.08 -0.38 0.30
CA ILE A 259 16.65 0.89 -0.31
C ILE A 259 17.84 1.83 -0.47
N GLY A 260 18.67 2.00 0.56
CA GLY A 260 19.90 2.80 0.48
C GLY A 260 20.83 2.34 -0.64
N ARG A 261 21.06 1.02 -0.74
CA ARG A 261 21.88 0.42 -1.79
C ARG A 261 21.31 0.66 -3.19
N LEU A 262 20.01 0.44 -3.38
CA LEU A 262 19.37 0.62 -4.69
C LEU A 262 19.29 2.09 -5.09
N ALA A 263 18.99 2.98 -4.14
CA ALA A 263 19.01 4.42 -4.35
C ALA A 263 20.37 4.89 -4.89
N ALA A 264 21.45 4.35 -4.32
CA ALA A 264 22.81 4.56 -4.78
C ALA A 264 23.09 4.05 -6.19
N LEU A 265 22.78 2.77 -6.45
CA LEU A 265 23.02 2.15 -7.76
C LEU A 265 22.24 2.80 -8.90
N TYR A 266 21.09 3.41 -8.60
CA TYR A 266 20.25 4.13 -9.55
C TYR A 266 20.27 5.64 -9.31
N GLY A 267 21.37 6.16 -8.77
CA GLY A 267 21.45 7.55 -8.31
C GLY A 267 21.29 8.63 -9.36
N TRP A 268 21.51 8.27 -10.62
CA TRP A 268 21.28 9.11 -11.79
C TRP A 268 19.78 9.30 -12.10
N SER A 269 18.88 8.61 -11.42
CA SER A 269 17.43 8.77 -11.53
C SER A 269 16.79 8.65 -10.13
N ARG A 270 15.47 8.69 -10.10
CA ARG A 270 14.67 8.49 -8.89
C ARG A 270 14.19 7.05 -8.77
N MET A 271 13.96 6.64 -7.53
CA MET A 271 13.49 5.33 -7.15
C MET A 271 12.11 5.43 -6.51
N LEU A 272 11.17 4.61 -6.97
CA LEU A 272 9.83 4.53 -6.38
C LEU A 272 9.78 3.38 -5.37
N VAL A 273 9.30 3.63 -4.16
CA VAL A 273 9.18 2.59 -3.11
C VAL A 273 7.73 2.51 -2.66
N ALA A 274 7.12 1.32 -2.65
CA ALA A 274 5.80 1.12 -2.07
C ALA A 274 5.77 -0.03 -1.06
N ALA A 275 4.99 0.15 -0.01
CA ALA A 275 4.71 -0.86 1.00
C ALA A 275 3.25 -0.77 1.47
N THR A 276 2.82 -1.60 2.42
CA THR A 276 1.56 -1.32 3.14
C THR A 276 1.69 0.00 3.91
N LYS A 277 0.57 0.66 4.20
CA LYS A 277 0.59 1.94 4.92
C LYS A 277 1.29 1.84 6.27
N ALA A 278 1.07 0.75 7.01
CA ALA A 278 1.69 0.53 8.31
C ALA A 278 3.21 0.35 8.18
N VAL A 279 3.67 -0.48 7.24
CA VAL A 279 5.10 -0.67 6.97
C VAL A 279 5.76 0.62 6.51
N ARG A 280 5.13 1.41 5.63
CA ARG A 280 5.68 2.71 5.22
C ARG A 280 5.86 3.65 6.40
N VAL A 281 4.87 3.74 7.29
CA VAL A 281 4.96 4.60 8.48
C VAL A 281 6.13 4.17 9.34
N GLU A 282 6.19 2.89 9.71
CA GLU A 282 7.28 2.37 10.55
C GLU A 282 8.65 2.56 9.89
N MET A 283 8.75 2.26 8.59
CA MET A 283 9.99 2.36 7.82
C MET A 283 10.51 3.79 7.73
N CYS A 284 9.63 4.80 7.63
CA CYS A 284 10.00 6.18 7.31
C CYS A 284 9.86 7.18 8.47
N MET A 285 9.29 6.78 9.62
CA MET A 285 9.00 7.69 10.73
C MET A 285 10.26 8.39 11.28
N TYR A 286 11.35 7.63 11.38
CA TYR A 286 12.62 8.08 11.95
C TYR A 286 13.82 7.75 11.07
N TRP A 287 13.54 7.41 9.82
CA TRP A 287 14.54 7.19 8.81
C TRP A 287 14.11 8.00 7.58
N PRO A 288 14.79 9.11 7.26
CA PRO A 288 14.36 10.02 6.19
C PRO A 288 14.35 9.35 4.80
N GLY A 289 15.15 8.29 4.64
CA GLY A 289 15.38 7.62 3.36
C GLY A 289 16.19 8.49 2.39
N PRO A 290 16.78 7.90 1.33
CA PRO A 290 17.54 8.66 0.33
C PRO A 290 16.70 9.72 -0.40
N GLU A 291 17.30 10.84 -0.79
CA GLU A 291 16.58 11.98 -1.39
C GLU A 291 15.98 11.68 -2.77
N ASN A 292 16.55 10.73 -3.50
CA ASN A 292 16.01 10.25 -4.77
C ASN A 292 14.95 9.16 -4.60
N CYS A 293 14.57 8.80 -3.38
CA CYS A 293 13.49 7.84 -3.12
C CYS A 293 12.14 8.53 -2.89
N ASP A 294 11.13 8.07 -3.61
CA ASP A 294 9.74 8.49 -3.47
C ASP A 294 8.90 7.37 -2.86
N PHE A 295 8.42 7.58 -1.63
CA PHE A 295 7.68 6.57 -0.87
C PHE A 295 6.16 6.69 -1.07
N LEU A 296 5.53 5.58 -1.42
CA LEU A 296 4.09 5.41 -1.58
C LEU A 296 3.59 4.27 -0.68
N HIS A 297 2.28 4.13 -0.58
CA HIS A 297 1.69 2.94 0.00
C HIS A 297 0.66 2.31 -0.94
N PHE A 298 0.50 0.99 -0.86
CA PHE A 298 -0.56 0.28 -1.57
C PHE A 298 -1.93 0.86 -1.23
N GLY A 299 -2.80 0.99 -2.23
CA GLY A 299 -4.07 1.69 -2.16
C GLY A 299 -3.96 3.21 -2.42
N ASN A 300 -2.76 3.76 -2.54
CA ASN A 300 -2.50 5.15 -2.95
C ASN A 300 -1.38 5.24 -4.00
N THR A 301 -1.36 4.29 -4.92
CA THR A 301 -0.43 4.22 -6.07
C THR A 301 -1.07 4.74 -7.37
N ARG A 302 -2.38 4.93 -7.34
CA ARG A 302 -3.30 5.23 -8.45
C ARG A 302 -3.39 6.72 -8.78
N GLY A 303 -3.72 7.06 -10.02
CA GLY A 303 -3.89 8.46 -10.46
C GLY A 303 -2.63 9.36 -10.49
N PHE A 304 -1.45 8.86 -10.12
CA PHE A 304 -0.20 9.64 -10.14
C PHE A 304 0.64 9.35 -11.39
N ASP A 305 1.19 10.40 -12.02
CA ASP A 305 2.07 10.32 -13.22
C ASP A 305 3.51 10.81 -12.96
N PHE A 306 3.84 11.22 -11.73
CA PHE A 306 5.17 11.77 -11.42
C PHE A 306 6.31 10.76 -11.61
N ALA A 307 6.01 9.46 -11.48
CA ALA A 307 7.02 8.39 -11.48
C ALA A 307 7.37 7.85 -12.88
N LYS A 308 6.84 8.44 -13.96
CA LYS A 308 7.02 7.93 -15.33
C LYS A 308 8.47 7.90 -15.81
N ARG A 309 9.37 8.67 -15.20
CA ARG A 309 10.81 8.69 -15.53
C ARG A 309 11.70 7.98 -14.51
N HIS A 310 11.14 7.50 -13.40
CA HIS A 310 11.89 6.76 -12.37
C HIS A 310 12.47 5.48 -12.95
N MET A 311 13.75 5.20 -12.70
CA MET A 311 14.42 4.04 -13.30
C MET A 311 14.33 2.77 -12.47
N CYS A 312 13.99 2.91 -11.19
CA CYS A 312 13.91 1.81 -10.25
C CYS A 312 12.60 1.88 -9.47
N ALA A 313 11.96 0.72 -9.27
CA ALA A 313 10.88 0.55 -8.31
C ALA A 313 11.21 -0.59 -7.33
N LEU A 314 10.78 -0.44 -6.08
CA LEU A 314 10.83 -1.46 -5.05
C LEU A 314 9.46 -1.60 -4.39
N SER A 315 8.84 -2.78 -4.51
CA SER A 315 7.62 -3.10 -3.77
C SER A 315 7.99 -3.98 -2.57
N VAL A 316 7.69 -3.52 -1.36
CA VAL A 316 7.92 -4.24 -0.11
C VAL A 316 6.60 -4.86 0.36
N GLY A 317 6.50 -6.17 0.23
CA GLY A 317 5.29 -6.91 0.55
C GLY A 317 4.21 -6.77 -0.53
N ARG A 318 2.96 -6.89 -0.10
CA ARG A 318 1.77 -6.86 -0.96
C ARG A 318 0.52 -6.50 -0.18
N LEU A 319 -0.51 -6.06 -0.89
CA LEU A 319 -1.83 -5.85 -0.32
C LEU A 319 -2.62 -7.17 -0.32
N GLU A 320 -2.57 -7.89 0.79
CA GLU A 320 -3.31 -9.14 0.98
C GLU A 320 -4.51 -8.90 1.93
N PRO A 321 -5.76 -9.02 1.45
CA PRO A 321 -6.91 -8.86 2.33
C PRO A 321 -6.97 -10.02 3.34
N PRO A 322 -7.41 -9.79 4.60
CA PRO A 322 -7.69 -10.87 5.54
C PRO A 322 -8.71 -11.87 4.97
N VAL A 323 -8.58 -13.15 5.29
CA VAL A 323 -9.53 -14.21 4.86
C VAL A 323 -10.98 -13.81 5.11
N ALA A 324 -11.30 -13.31 6.31
CA ALA A 324 -12.65 -12.88 6.65
C ALA A 324 -13.21 -11.77 5.74
N VAL A 325 -12.34 -10.89 5.23
CA VAL A 325 -12.74 -9.84 4.28
C VAL A 325 -12.97 -10.47 2.90
N LEU A 326 -12.07 -11.36 2.48
CA LEU A 326 -12.16 -12.07 1.20
C LEU A 326 -13.43 -12.93 1.11
N ASP A 327 -13.71 -13.75 2.13
CA ASP A 327 -14.94 -14.53 2.28
C ASP A 327 -16.20 -13.66 2.15
N GLY A 328 -16.17 -12.44 2.69
CA GLY A 328 -17.30 -11.51 2.57
C GLY A 328 -17.58 -11.14 1.11
N TYR A 329 -16.54 -10.81 0.35
CA TYR A 329 -16.67 -10.55 -1.08
C TYR A 329 -17.07 -11.81 -1.85
N VAL A 330 -16.45 -12.95 -1.56
CA VAL A 330 -16.77 -14.24 -2.18
C VAL A 330 -18.23 -14.61 -1.95
N GLY A 331 -18.74 -14.43 -0.73
CA GLY A 331 -20.14 -14.69 -0.41
C GLY A 331 -21.11 -13.90 -1.28
N PHE A 332 -20.74 -12.67 -1.66
CA PHE A 332 -21.50 -11.89 -2.63
C PHE A 332 -21.42 -12.47 -4.04
N PHE A 333 -20.23 -12.68 -4.58
CA PHE A 333 -20.07 -13.15 -5.96
C PHE A 333 -20.58 -14.59 -6.17
N ALA A 334 -20.34 -15.49 -5.21
CA ALA A 334 -20.87 -16.85 -5.20
C ALA A 334 -22.41 -16.87 -5.22
N SER A 335 -23.07 -15.90 -4.57
CA SER A 335 -24.54 -15.79 -4.59
C SER A 335 -25.11 -15.39 -5.95
N LEU A 336 -24.29 -14.79 -6.82
CA LEU A 336 -24.64 -14.40 -8.18
C LEU A 336 -24.23 -15.45 -9.22
N SER A 337 -23.30 -16.33 -8.87
CA SER A 337 -22.74 -17.32 -9.78
C SER A 337 -23.44 -18.68 -9.68
N ASN A 338 -23.22 -19.53 -10.68
CA ASN A 338 -23.62 -20.94 -10.62
C ASN A 338 -22.63 -21.79 -9.81
N ASP A 339 -21.45 -21.25 -9.50
CA ASP A 339 -20.45 -21.92 -8.69
C ASP A 339 -20.82 -21.76 -7.21
N ASP A 340 -21.01 -22.89 -6.52
CA ASP A 340 -21.35 -22.92 -5.10
C ASP A 340 -20.09 -22.86 -4.24
N GLU A 341 -19.32 -21.79 -4.42
CA GLU A 341 -18.09 -21.58 -3.67
C GLU A 341 -18.39 -21.27 -2.21
N LEU A 342 -17.89 -22.13 -1.33
CA LEU A 342 -17.97 -21.95 0.11
C LEU A 342 -16.94 -20.89 0.57
N PRO A 343 -17.22 -20.15 1.65
CA PRO A 343 -16.19 -19.34 2.30
C PRO A 343 -15.03 -20.24 2.76
N TRP A 344 -13.81 -19.72 2.75
CA TRP A 344 -12.65 -20.45 3.28
C TRP A 344 -12.77 -20.65 4.79
N ASP A 345 -13.30 -19.66 5.52
CA ASP A 345 -13.67 -19.79 6.93
C ASP A 345 -15.11 -20.34 7.08
N GLU A 346 -15.35 -21.59 6.69
CA GLU A 346 -16.71 -22.17 6.71
C GLU A 346 -17.45 -22.02 8.04
N GLU A 347 -16.73 -22.17 9.16
CA GLU A 347 -17.29 -22.05 10.50
C GLU A 347 -17.37 -20.61 11.02
N GLY A 348 -16.80 -19.66 10.27
CA GLY A 348 -16.69 -18.25 10.64
C GLY A 348 -15.88 -18.03 11.91
N THR A 349 -15.01 -18.96 12.29
CA THR A 349 -14.28 -18.87 13.56
C THR A 349 -13.03 -18.02 13.43
N GLY A 350 -12.49 -17.87 12.22
CA GLY A 350 -11.17 -17.32 11.95
C GLY A 350 -10.02 -18.23 12.36
N TYR A 351 -10.29 -19.51 12.71
CA TYR A 351 -9.31 -20.49 13.18
C TYR A 351 -9.49 -21.83 12.49
N SER A 352 -8.39 -22.56 12.31
CA SER A 352 -8.39 -23.96 11.88
C SER A 352 -7.33 -24.73 12.67
N GLY A 353 -7.74 -25.84 13.29
CA GLY A 353 -6.86 -26.65 14.14
C GLY A 353 -6.25 -25.87 15.32
N GLY A 354 -6.98 -24.92 15.90
CA GLY A 354 -6.52 -24.08 17.01
C GLY A 354 -5.50 -23.00 16.62
N LYS A 355 -5.17 -22.88 15.34
CA LYS A 355 -4.34 -21.80 14.80
C LYS A 355 -5.21 -20.81 14.05
N ARG A 356 -4.76 -19.56 13.97
CA ARG A 356 -5.42 -18.56 13.15
C ARG A 356 -5.48 -19.04 11.71
N LEU A 357 -6.63 -18.89 11.08
CA LEU A 357 -6.86 -19.30 9.70
C LEU A 357 -6.02 -18.42 8.77
N GLU A 358 -5.18 -19.07 7.98
CA GLU A 358 -4.35 -18.43 6.96
C GLU A 358 -4.91 -18.76 5.57
N ALA A 359 -4.62 -17.87 4.60
CA ALA A 359 -4.87 -18.18 3.20
C ALA A 359 -4.08 -19.43 2.79
N PRO A 360 -4.66 -20.32 1.97
CA PRO A 360 -4.00 -21.55 1.54
C PRO A 360 -2.67 -21.26 0.87
N LYS A 361 -1.66 -22.09 1.15
CA LYS A 361 -0.33 -21.99 0.55
C LYS A 361 -0.22 -22.98 -0.60
N GLY A 362 0.15 -22.49 -1.77
CA GLY A 362 0.39 -23.27 -2.97
C GLY A 362 1.72 -22.90 -3.62
N GLU A 363 2.04 -23.65 -4.66
CA GLU A 363 3.16 -23.37 -5.56
C GLU A 363 2.66 -22.58 -6.76
N ARG A 364 3.44 -21.61 -7.21
CA ARG A 364 3.19 -20.85 -8.43
C ARG A 364 4.44 -20.84 -9.28
N VAL A 365 4.26 -21.10 -10.56
CA VAL A 365 5.36 -21.06 -11.54
C VAL A 365 5.50 -19.64 -12.07
N LEU A 366 6.70 -19.10 -11.99
CA LEU A 366 7.08 -17.83 -12.59
C LEU A 366 7.93 -18.08 -13.83
N GLN A 367 7.62 -17.39 -14.92
CA GLN A 367 8.36 -17.46 -16.17
C GLN A 367 9.59 -16.55 -16.11
N MET A 368 10.77 -17.12 -16.36
CA MET A 368 12.03 -16.39 -16.39
C MET A 368 12.36 -15.92 -17.81
N ARG A 369 13.08 -14.79 -17.94
CA ARG A 369 13.43 -14.19 -19.25
C ARG A 369 14.27 -15.11 -20.13
N HIS A 370 15.10 -15.95 -19.53
CA HIS A 370 15.88 -16.96 -20.26
C HIS A 370 15.06 -18.18 -20.71
N GLY A 371 13.73 -18.14 -20.57
CA GLY A 371 12.80 -19.21 -20.94
C GLY A 371 12.69 -20.35 -19.95
N GLY A 372 13.33 -20.23 -18.78
CA GLY A 372 13.17 -21.20 -17.70
C GLY A 372 12.00 -20.85 -16.78
N GLU A 373 11.71 -21.76 -15.86
CA GLU A 373 10.63 -21.64 -14.89
C GLU A 373 11.17 -21.75 -13.48
N ILE A 374 10.62 -20.97 -12.57
CA ILE A 374 10.91 -21.08 -11.13
C ILE A 374 9.61 -21.19 -10.34
N THR A 375 9.58 -22.13 -9.40
CA THR A 375 8.44 -22.31 -8.51
C THR A 375 8.63 -21.50 -7.24
N VAL A 376 7.69 -20.61 -6.93
CA VAL A 376 7.64 -19.88 -5.67
C VAL A 376 6.45 -20.33 -4.84
N ARG A 377 6.65 -20.45 -3.52
CA ARG A 377 5.56 -20.78 -2.61
C ARG A 377 4.84 -19.50 -2.20
N THR A 378 3.54 -19.41 -2.47
CA THR A 378 2.75 -18.24 -2.13
C THR A 378 1.34 -18.59 -1.68
N SER A 379 0.53 -17.60 -1.32
CA SER A 379 -0.88 -17.84 -1.00
C SER A 379 -1.67 -18.00 -2.30
N VAL A 380 -2.26 -19.16 -2.54
CA VAL A 380 -3.00 -19.48 -3.78
C VAL A 380 -4.23 -20.30 -3.41
N TYR A 381 -5.39 -19.84 -3.88
CA TYR A 381 -6.64 -20.58 -3.79
C TYR A 381 -6.75 -21.54 -4.98
N GLY A 382 -7.09 -22.81 -4.70
CA GLY A 382 -7.19 -23.85 -5.72
C GLY A 382 -8.44 -23.74 -6.60
N GLU A 383 -8.61 -24.69 -7.52
CA GLU A 383 -9.71 -24.71 -8.51
C GLU A 383 -11.12 -24.70 -7.88
N GLY A 384 -11.27 -25.19 -6.64
CA GLY A 384 -12.53 -25.14 -5.90
C GLY A 384 -12.90 -23.76 -5.34
N TYR A 385 -12.02 -22.77 -5.47
CA TYR A 385 -12.19 -21.42 -4.91
C TYR A 385 -11.89 -20.31 -5.96
N PRO A 386 -12.57 -20.31 -7.12
CA PRO A 386 -12.29 -19.38 -8.22
C PRO A 386 -12.54 -17.91 -7.85
N TRP A 387 -13.55 -17.59 -7.05
CA TRP A 387 -13.82 -16.23 -6.59
C TRP A 387 -12.76 -15.75 -5.60
N HIS A 388 -12.33 -16.59 -4.65
CA HIS A 388 -11.22 -16.22 -3.77
C HIS A 388 -9.96 -15.90 -4.60
N ALA A 389 -9.62 -16.75 -5.57
CA ALA A 389 -8.45 -16.54 -6.43
C ALA A 389 -8.53 -15.22 -7.21
N ARG A 390 -9.67 -14.95 -7.87
CA ARG A 390 -9.89 -13.73 -8.67
C ARG A 390 -9.87 -12.47 -7.81
N ILE A 391 -10.60 -12.47 -6.70
CA ILE A 391 -10.68 -11.29 -5.82
C ILE A 391 -9.33 -11.03 -5.14
N GLN A 392 -8.62 -12.09 -4.72
CA GLN A 392 -7.26 -11.96 -4.22
C GLN A 392 -6.35 -11.33 -5.28
N ALA A 393 -6.40 -11.80 -6.53
CA ALA A 393 -5.62 -11.25 -7.63
C ALA A 393 -5.86 -9.75 -7.84
N GLN A 394 -7.12 -9.30 -7.76
CA GLN A 394 -7.48 -7.89 -7.86
C GLN A 394 -6.89 -7.01 -6.75
N PHE A 395 -6.81 -7.50 -5.52
CA PHE A 395 -6.21 -6.74 -4.42
C PHE A 395 -4.69 -6.77 -4.44
N ARG A 396 -4.11 -7.90 -4.82
CA ARG A 396 -2.71 -8.21 -4.56
C ARG A 396 -1.85 -8.07 -5.80
N GLU A 397 -2.17 -8.81 -6.85
CA GLU A 397 -1.44 -8.80 -8.10
C GLU A 397 -1.67 -7.51 -8.89
N GLU A 398 -2.93 -7.06 -9.02
CA GLU A 398 -3.21 -5.83 -9.77
C GLU A 398 -2.66 -4.59 -9.10
N GLU A 399 -2.64 -4.53 -7.76
CA GLU A 399 -2.02 -3.41 -7.04
C GLU A 399 -0.50 -3.35 -7.27
N LEU A 400 0.18 -4.50 -7.29
CA LEU A 400 1.60 -4.57 -7.65
C LEU A 400 1.84 -4.20 -9.11
N ARG A 401 0.98 -4.65 -10.03
CA ARG A 401 1.05 -4.30 -11.45
C ARG A 401 0.84 -2.80 -11.67
N GLN A 402 -0.14 -2.19 -11.00
CA GLN A 402 -0.40 -0.76 -11.06
C GLN A 402 0.74 0.07 -10.48
N PHE A 403 1.35 -0.39 -9.39
CA PHE A 403 2.53 0.21 -8.78
C PHE A 403 3.69 0.28 -9.77
N VAL A 404 4.10 -0.86 -10.35
CA VAL A 404 5.20 -0.87 -11.33
C VAL A 404 4.81 -0.19 -12.65
N GLY A 405 3.52 -0.22 -13.01
CA GLY A 405 2.96 0.52 -14.14
C GLY A 405 3.15 2.03 -14.05
N ARG A 406 3.42 2.58 -12.85
CA ARG A 406 3.76 4.00 -12.67
C ARG A 406 5.06 4.41 -13.35
N LEU A 407 5.96 3.46 -13.61
CA LEU A 407 7.18 3.71 -14.38
C LEU A 407 6.92 3.91 -15.87
N ARG A 408 5.67 3.69 -16.33
CA ARG A 408 5.22 3.81 -17.73
C ARG A 408 6.10 3.05 -18.74
N PRO A 409 6.52 1.79 -18.46
CA PRO A 409 7.51 1.10 -19.28
C PRO A 409 7.07 0.92 -20.75
N VAL A 410 5.76 0.81 -21.01
CA VAL A 410 5.19 0.68 -22.37
C VAL A 410 5.45 1.91 -23.24
N TYR A 411 5.53 3.10 -22.64
CA TYR A 411 5.70 4.36 -23.37
C TYR A 411 7.16 4.82 -23.45
N ARG A 412 8.10 4.03 -22.90
CA ARG A 412 9.51 4.41 -22.88
C ARG A 412 10.15 4.14 -24.23
N THR A 413 10.94 5.12 -24.67
CA THR A 413 11.74 5.04 -25.88
C THR A 413 13.23 4.94 -25.57
N GLU A 414 13.59 5.10 -24.29
CA GLU A 414 14.93 4.98 -23.80
C GLU A 414 15.43 3.52 -23.94
N PRO A 415 16.72 3.33 -24.27
CA PRO A 415 17.27 1.99 -24.51
C PRO A 415 17.37 1.13 -23.25
N LEU A 416 17.36 1.76 -22.06
CA LEU A 416 17.45 1.06 -20.78
C LEU A 416 16.05 0.91 -20.17
N PRO A 417 15.53 -0.33 -20.04
CA PRO A 417 14.24 -0.54 -19.39
C PRO A 417 14.35 -0.23 -17.89
N PRO A 418 13.27 0.28 -17.26
CA PRO A 418 13.23 0.42 -15.82
C PRO A 418 13.32 -0.96 -15.14
N ILE A 419 13.82 -0.96 -13.90
CA ILE A 419 13.93 -2.17 -13.09
C ILE A 419 12.90 -2.15 -11.96
N TRP A 420 12.35 -3.33 -11.65
CA TRP A 420 11.49 -3.56 -10.50
C TRP A 420 12.08 -4.65 -9.61
N PHE A 421 12.29 -4.31 -8.35
CA PHE A 421 12.58 -5.24 -7.27
C PHE A 421 11.28 -5.59 -6.52
N CYS A 422 10.82 -6.83 -6.66
CA CYS A 422 9.62 -7.32 -6.03
C CYS A 422 9.97 -8.10 -4.74
N LEU A 423 9.87 -7.45 -3.58
CA LEU A 423 10.01 -8.10 -2.27
C LEU A 423 8.68 -8.73 -1.87
N SER A 424 8.31 -9.79 -2.57
CA SER A 424 7.07 -10.52 -2.34
C SER A 424 7.13 -11.88 -3.05
N SER A 425 6.57 -12.91 -2.41
CA SER A 425 6.30 -14.18 -3.09
C SER A 425 5.16 -14.12 -4.12
N ALA A 426 4.41 -13.01 -4.17
CA ALA A 426 3.33 -12.81 -5.13
C ALA A 426 3.79 -11.86 -6.24
N VAL A 427 3.85 -12.38 -7.46
CA VAL A 427 4.23 -11.65 -8.67
C VAL A 427 3.01 -11.68 -9.60
N PRO A 428 2.58 -10.55 -10.21
CA PRO A 428 1.45 -10.53 -11.13
C PRO A 428 1.66 -11.45 -12.33
N ASP A 429 0.56 -12.01 -12.86
CA ASP A 429 0.63 -12.82 -14.08
C ASP A 429 1.16 -12.00 -15.26
N GLY A 430 1.82 -12.66 -16.20
CA GLY A 430 2.38 -12.02 -17.39
C GLY A 430 3.67 -11.21 -17.16
N ILE A 431 4.13 -11.03 -15.92
CA ILE A 431 5.43 -10.43 -15.63
C ILE A 431 6.53 -11.46 -15.85
N ILE A 432 7.48 -11.13 -16.72
CA ILE A 432 8.68 -11.94 -16.96
C ILE A 432 9.73 -11.60 -15.90
N VAL A 433 10.28 -12.63 -15.26
CA VAL A 433 11.29 -12.52 -14.20
C VAL A 433 12.69 -12.60 -14.79
N ASP A 434 13.54 -11.61 -14.51
CA ASP A 434 14.94 -11.63 -14.93
C ASP A 434 15.83 -12.39 -13.96
N ASP A 435 15.57 -12.23 -12.66
CA ASP A 435 16.42 -12.79 -11.61
C ASP A 435 15.60 -13.09 -10.35
N VAL A 436 16.05 -14.10 -9.59
CA VAL A 436 15.47 -14.46 -8.30
C VAL A 436 16.58 -14.60 -7.28
N VAL A 437 16.52 -13.78 -6.24
CA VAL A 437 17.58 -13.64 -5.25
C VAL A 437 16.98 -13.57 -3.85
N ASN A 438 17.74 -13.90 -2.81
CA ASN A 438 17.31 -13.63 -1.44
C ASN A 438 17.72 -12.22 -1.01
N LEU A 439 17.04 -11.68 0.01
CA LEU A 439 17.39 -10.36 0.55
C LEU A 439 18.84 -10.33 1.03
N ASP A 440 19.25 -11.41 1.70
CA ASP A 440 20.61 -11.55 2.21
C ASP A 440 21.63 -11.67 1.07
N ASP A 441 21.31 -12.27 -0.09
CA ASP A 441 22.26 -12.34 -1.21
C ASP A 441 22.56 -10.93 -1.76
N ILE A 442 21.53 -10.09 -1.87
CA ILE A 442 21.69 -8.70 -2.32
C ILE A 442 22.53 -7.87 -1.33
N LEU A 443 22.44 -8.15 -0.02
CA LEU A 443 23.11 -7.38 1.02
C LEU A 443 24.50 -7.96 1.41
N SER A 444 24.65 -9.27 1.44
CA SER A 444 25.81 -9.99 1.97
C SER A 444 26.99 -10.05 1.00
N ASP A 445 26.73 -9.92 -0.30
CA ASP A 445 27.76 -9.82 -1.34
C ASP A 445 28.74 -8.66 -1.10
N ASP A 446 28.33 -7.66 -0.31
CA ASP A 446 29.19 -6.55 0.09
C ASP A 446 28.66 -5.83 1.34
N VAL A 447 28.91 -6.39 2.52
CA VAL A 447 28.55 -5.75 3.80
C VAL A 447 29.21 -4.39 3.94
N MET A 448 30.47 -4.25 3.50
CA MET A 448 31.18 -2.96 3.53
C MET A 448 30.52 -1.95 2.58
N GLY A 449 30.15 -2.36 1.37
CA GLY A 449 29.42 -1.52 0.42
C GLY A 449 28.06 -1.08 0.94
N THR A 450 27.33 -1.95 1.64
CA THR A 450 26.02 -1.59 2.23
C THR A 450 26.18 -0.54 3.33
N GLU A 451 27.13 -0.72 4.25
CA GLU A 451 27.42 0.28 5.29
C GLU A 451 27.93 1.60 4.70
N LEU A 452 28.77 1.53 3.68
CA LEU A 452 29.29 2.71 2.98
C LEU A 452 28.16 3.51 2.32
N LEU A 453 27.21 2.85 1.66
CA LEU A 453 26.08 3.54 1.01
C LEU A 453 25.09 4.13 2.03
N GLU A 454 24.95 3.50 3.20
CA GLU A 454 24.24 4.10 4.32
C GLU A 454 24.99 5.34 4.87
N THR A 455 26.31 5.32 4.94
CA THR A 455 27.11 6.51 5.27
C THR A 455 26.90 7.63 4.26
N VAL A 456 26.90 7.32 2.95
CA VAL A 456 26.60 8.30 1.89
C VAL A 456 25.22 8.91 2.10
N HIS A 457 24.22 8.11 2.44
CA HIS A 457 22.88 8.61 2.75
C HIS A 457 22.91 9.62 3.92
N ARG A 458 23.62 9.32 5.00
CA ARG A 458 23.71 10.19 6.19
C ARG A 458 24.54 11.45 5.96
N LEU A 459 25.48 11.41 5.03
CA LEU A 459 26.25 12.58 4.55
C LEU A 459 25.55 13.30 3.38
N SER A 460 24.22 13.19 3.29
CA SER A 460 23.42 13.88 2.26
C SER A 460 23.91 13.63 0.82
N GLY A 461 24.32 12.39 0.53
CA GLY A 461 24.77 11.97 -0.78
C GLY A 461 26.27 12.15 -1.04
N VAL A 462 27.06 12.57 -0.05
CA VAL A 462 28.53 12.69 -0.17
C VAL A 462 29.22 11.48 0.45
N LEU A 463 30.11 10.83 -0.30
CA LEU A 463 31.04 9.83 0.21
C LEU A 463 32.37 10.52 0.53
N ASP A 464 32.55 10.85 1.81
CA ASP A 464 33.76 11.44 2.35
C ASP A 464 34.31 10.55 3.49
N PRO A 465 35.47 9.89 3.28
CA PRO A 465 36.08 9.02 4.29
C PRO A 465 36.43 9.71 5.62
N GLU A 466 36.74 11.01 5.62
CA GLU A 466 37.11 11.74 6.84
C GLU A 466 35.87 12.27 7.58
N ALA A 467 34.78 12.58 6.86
CA ALA A 467 33.50 12.97 7.47
C ALA A 467 32.69 11.78 7.99
N ALA A 468 32.86 10.59 7.38
CA ALA A 468 32.11 9.38 7.71
C ALA A 468 32.10 9.01 9.21
N PRO A 469 33.22 9.05 9.95
CA PRO A 469 33.23 8.75 11.39
C PRO A 469 32.37 9.69 12.23
N ALA A 470 32.05 10.90 11.76
CA ALA A 470 31.20 11.83 12.49
C ALA A 470 29.73 11.36 12.55
N VAL A 471 29.24 10.74 11.47
CA VAL A 471 27.81 10.38 11.28
C VAL A 471 27.52 8.88 11.31
N ALA A 472 28.56 8.04 11.20
CA ALA A 472 28.43 6.59 11.07
C ALA A 472 29.18 5.83 12.18
N LYS A 473 29.22 6.40 13.40
CA LYS A 473 29.90 5.81 14.57
C LYS A 473 29.39 4.40 14.91
N ASP A 474 28.13 4.13 14.60
CA ASP A 474 27.42 2.87 14.82
C ASP A 474 27.64 1.82 13.73
N LEU A 475 28.27 2.18 12.62
CA LEU A 475 28.59 1.28 11.52
C LEU A 475 30.04 0.80 11.67
N PRO A 476 30.29 -0.50 11.94
CA PRO A 476 31.62 -1.01 12.25
C PRO A 476 32.68 -0.64 11.21
N ASN A 477 32.35 -0.73 9.91
CA ASN A 477 33.29 -0.47 8.83
C ASN A 477 33.38 1.03 8.47
N ALA A 478 32.41 1.85 8.86
CA ALA A 478 32.42 3.29 8.59
C ALA A 478 32.89 4.16 9.78
N SER A 479 33.05 3.56 10.95
CA SER A 479 33.54 4.22 12.17
C SER A 479 35.02 4.63 12.13
N SER A 480 35.77 4.18 11.12
CA SER A 480 37.20 4.47 10.94
C SER A 480 37.47 4.93 9.51
N GLU A 481 38.17 6.06 9.39
CA GLU A 481 38.64 6.60 8.10
C GLU A 481 39.42 5.56 7.30
N ILE A 482 40.32 4.80 7.96
CA ILE A 482 41.14 3.76 7.31
C ILE A 482 40.24 2.65 6.74
N MET A 483 39.22 2.24 7.49
CA MET A 483 38.27 1.23 7.02
C MET A 483 37.41 1.78 5.88
N MET A 484 37.04 3.07 5.91
CA MET A 484 36.32 3.72 4.82
C MET A 484 37.15 3.84 3.56
N GLN A 485 38.44 4.20 3.65
CA GLN A 485 39.35 4.19 2.50
C GLN A 485 39.53 2.78 1.95
N ALA A 486 39.63 1.76 2.81
CA ALA A 486 39.69 0.37 2.38
C ALA A 486 38.38 -0.11 1.72
N ALA A 487 37.22 0.32 2.24
CA ALA A 487 35.90 0.05 1.66
C ALA A 487 35.76 0.75 0.30
N PHE A 488 36.22 1.99 0.22
CA PHE A 488 36.22 2.82 -0.97
C PHE A 488 36.93 2.11 -2.13
N HIS A 489 38.11 1.53 -1.88
CA HIS A 489 38.85 0.75 -2.88
C HIS A 489 38.22 -0.59 -3.26
N LYS A 490 37.24 -1.07 -2.48
CA LYS A 490 36.51 -2.32 -2.74
C LYS A 490 35.19 -2.10 -3.47
N LEU A 491 34.71 -0.86 -3.58
CA LEU A 491 33.51 -0.56 -4.34
C LEU A 491 33.62 -1.14 -5.74
N LYS A 492 32.58 -1.84 -6.17
CA LYS A 492 32.55 -2.40 -7.51
C LYS A 492 32.59 -1.25 -8.51
N ALA A 493 33.20 -1.46 -9.67
CA ALA A 493 33.29 -0.43 -10.71
C ALA A 493 31.93 0.22 -11.03
N ARG A 494 30.84 -0.56 -10.94
CA ARG A 494 29.47 -0.10 -11.14
C ARG A 494 28.96 0.87 -10.04
N GLU A 495 29.39 0.69 -8.80
CA GLU A 495 29.00 1.55 -7.67
C GLU A 495 29.76 2.89 -7.74
N VAL A 496 31.06 2.83 -8.06
CA VAL A 496 31.86 4.04 -8.31
C VAL A 496 31.34 4.79 -9.53
N SER A 497 30.98 4.08 -10.61
CA SER A 497 30.40 4.68 -11.81
C SER A 497 28.96 5.17 -11.63
N ALA A 498 28.40 5.14 -10.42
CA ALA A 498 27.12 5.75 -10.10
C ALA A 498 27.28 7.11 -9.39
N MET A 499 28.52 7.50 -9.04
CA MET A 499 28.83 8.74 -8.33
C MET A 499 29.72 9.66 -9.17
N SER A 500 29.69 10.95 -8.86
CA SER A 500 30.61 11.92 -9.42
C SER A 500 31.84 12.12 -8.54
N ARG A 501 33.05 12.07 -9.10
CA ARG A 501 34.25 12.42 -8.33
C ARG A 501 34.41 13.94 -8.24
N VAL A 502 34.68 14.44 -7.03
CA VAL A 502 34.84 15.87 -6.76
C VAL A 502 36.13 16.09 -5.96
N SER A 503 36.94 17.03 -6.41
CA SER A 503 38.13 17.48 -5.70
C SER A 503 37.78 18.71 -4.86
N LEU A 504 38.08 18.67 -3.57
CA LEU A 504 37.83 19.73 -2.58
C LEU A 504 39.13 20.43 -2.20
N TRP A 505 39.14 21.76 -2.21
CA TRP A 505 40.22 22.57 -1.62
C TRP A 505 39.70 23.18 -0.33
N GLU A 506 40.42 22.95 0.76
CA GLU A 506 39.99 23.27 2.12
C GLU A 506 41.14 23.90 2.90
N ASP A 507 40.82 24.79 3.84
CA ASP A 507 41.75 25.45 4.76
C ASP A 507 42.97 26.12 4.08
N GLY A 508 42.80 26.62 2.86
CA GLY A 508 43.87 27.23 2.06
C GLY A 508 44.92 26.23 1.54
N LYS A 509 44.68 24.91 1.65
CA LYS A 509 45.59 23.87 1.13
C LYS A 509 45.61 23.90 -0.40
N GLN A 510 46.80 23.74 -0.99
CA GLN A 510 46.96 23.69 -2.46
C GLN A 510 46.55 22.35 -3.07
N GLN A 511 46.77 21.25 -2.33
CA GLN A 511 46.42 19.90 -2.78
C GLN A 511 44.97 19.62 -2.41
N PRO A 512 44.13 19.23 -3.39
CA PRO A 512 42.76 18.88 -3.09
C PRO A 512 42.65 17.49 -2.47
N ARG A 513 41.55 17.29 -1.75
CA ARG A 513 41.07 16.01 -1.24
C ARG A 513 39.93 15.52 -2.13
N ASP A 514 39.91 14.23 -2.49
CA ASP A 514 38.86 13.70 -3.36
C ASP A 514 37.72 13.08 -2.56
N VAL A 515 36.49 13.44 -2.92
CA VAL A 515 35.24 12.86 -2.43
C VAL A 515 34.38 12.41 -3.60
N TYR A 516 33.30 11.69 -3.31
CA TYR A 516 32.31 11.33 -4.33
C TYR A 516 30.95 11.89 -3.96
N VAL A 517 30.25 12.42 -4.95
CA VAL A 517 28.95 13.05 -4.78
C VAL A 517 27.94 12.29 -5.60
N MET A 518 26.83 11.95 -4.96
CA MET A 518 25.74 11.27 -5.63
C MET A 518 25.03 12.18 -6.63
N PRO A 519 24.57 11.67 -7.79
CA PRO A 519 23.97 12.52 -8.82
C PRO A 519 22.69 13.21 -8.38
N TRP A 520 21.98 12.64 -7.40
CA TRP A 520 20.74 13.19 -6.88
C TRP A 520 20.91 14.35 -5.90
N VAL A 521 22.14 14.66 -5.48
CA VAL A 521 22.40 15.79 -4.57
C VAL A 521 22.02 17.07 -5.32
N THR A 522 20.95 17.72 -4.87
CA THR A 522 20.40 18.92 -5.51
C THR A 522 21.18 20.17 -5.15
N ASP A 523 21.61 20.28 -3.89
CA ASP A 523 22.46 21.35 -3.37
C ASP A 523 23.86 20.83 -3.07
N VAL A 524 24.69 20.79 -4.11
CA VAL A 524 26.08 20.30 -4.03
C VAL A 524 26.93 21.18 -3.12
N ASP A 525 26.72 22.50 -3.15
CA ASP A 525 27.49 23.46 -2.34
C ASP A 525 27.27 23.18 -0.85
N TRP A 526 26.00 23.07 -0.43
CA TRP A 526 25.65 22.75 0.95
C TRP A 526 26.16 21.36 1.35
N ALA A 527 25.94 20.34 0.53
CA ALA A 527 26.31 18.97 0.86
C ALA A 527 27.83 18.81 1.05
N LEU A 528 28.63 19.41 0.15
CA LEU A 528 30.08 19.41 0.26
C LEU A 528 30.56 20.24 1.46
N SER A 529 30.01 21.43 1.67
CA SER A 529 30.36 22.29 2.81
C SER A 529 30.06 21.61 4.16
N ASN A 530 28.92 20.92 4.25
CA ASN A 530 28.54 20.14 5.42
C ASN A 530 29.50 18.95 5.64
N ALA A 531 29.85 18.22 4.58
CA ALA A 531 30.83 17.13 4.66
C ALA A 531 32.22 17.64 5.12
N SER A 532 32.72 18.72 4.53
CA SER A 532 33.95 19.40 4.97
C SER A 532 33.90 19.81 6.44
N THR A 533 32.78 20.41 6.88
CA THR A 533 32.58 20.83 8.27
C THR A 533 32.61 19.64 9.22
N LEU A 534 31.96 18.53 8.87
CA LEU A 534 31.96 17.29 9.65
C LEU A 534 33.36 16.64 9.71
N ALA A 535 34.17 16.80 8.67
CA ALA A 535 35.58 16.43 8.65
C ALA A 535 36.49 17.41 9.43
N GLY A 536 35.96 18.55 9.90
CA GLY A 536 36.72 19.56 10.64
C GLY A 536 37.45 20.58 9.75
N HIS A 537 36.98 20.76 8.51
CA HIS A 537 37.57 21.61 7.49
C HIS A 537 36.61 22.73 7.05
N CYS A 538 37.17 23.83 6.50
CA CYS A 538 36.42 24.88 5.83
C CYS A 538 36.59 24.74 4.30
N LEU A 539 35.49 24.57 3.57
CA LEU A 539 35.51 24.44 2.11
C LEU A 539 35.81 25.78 1.43
N ASP A 540 36.92 25.86 0.71
CA ASP A 540 37.28 27.06 -0.07
C ASP A 540 36.65 27.02 -1.47
N ARG A 541 36.76 25.87 -2.14
CA ARG A 541 36.24 25.62 -3.49
C ARG A 541 36.24 24.12 -3.81
N TYR A 542 35.51 23.73 -4.84
CA TYR A 542 35.56 22.37 -5.38
C TYR A 542 35.54 22.36 -6.91
N ALA A 543 35.89 21.21 -7.49
CA ALA A 543 35.80 20.96 -8.92
C ALA A 543 35.41 19.51 -9.19
N PHE A 544 34.45 19.32 -10.10
CA PHE A 544 34.09 18.00 -10.59
C PHE A 544 35.18 17.46 -11.53
N ASP A 545 35.50 16.18 -11.42
CA ASP A 545 36.28 15.49 -12.44
C ASP A 545 35.40 15.32 -13.70
N PRO A 546 35.74 15.97 -14.84
CA PRO A 546 34.93 15.89 -16.04
C PRO A 546 34.88 14.48 -16.64
N THR A 547 35.82 13.59 -16.28
CA THR A 547 35.85 12.20 -16.74
C THR A 547 34.93 11.28 -15.93
N HIS A 548 34.46 11.75 -14.76
CA HIS A 548 33.62 11.00 -13.84
C HIS A 548 32.42 11.83 -13.40
N SER A 549 31.86 12.69 -14.26
CA SER A 549 30.65 13.46 -13.93
C SER A 549 29.40 12.72 -14.38
N ILE A 550 28.48 12.50 -13.44
CA ILE A 550 27.17 11.90 -13.69
C ILE A 550 26.12 12.91 -13.24
N SER A 551 25.26 13.28 -14.17
CA SER A 551 24.11 14.13 -13.88
C SER A 551 22.87 13.27 -13.59
N ALA A 552 22.12 13.62 -12.54
CA ALA A 552 20.76 13.12 -12.41
C ALA A 552 19.90 13.54 -13.62
N ASP A 553 18.95 12.68 -13.96
CA ASP A 553 17.87 12.99 -14.87
C ASP A 553 17.03 14.13 -14.29
N ARG A 554 17.23 15.34 -14.84
CA ARG A 554 16.57 16.57 -14.39
C ARG A 554 15.07 16.57 -14.68
N ASP A 555 14.61 15.67 -15.53
CA ASP A 555 13.20 15.56 -15.86
C ASP A 555 12.46 14.58 -14.92
N CYS A 556 13.19 13.89 -14.04
CA CYS A 556 12.59 13.11 -12.96
C CYS A 556 12.01 14.04 -11.89
N VAL A 557 10.70 13.99 -11.69
CA VAL A 557 9.99 14.86 -10.73
C VAL A 557 9.83 14.14 -9.39
N ALA A 558 10.17 14.82 -8.29
CA ALA A 558 9.89 14.33 -6.94
C ALA A 558 8.38 14.34 -6.65
N LYS A 559 7.91 13.39 -5.83
CA LYS A 559 6.50 13.40 -5.44
C LYS A 559 6.19 14.59 -4.51
N ALA A 560 4.97 15.11 -4.60
CA ALA A 560 4.46 16.03 -3.58
C ALA A 560 4.17 15.29 -2.25
N PRO A 561 4.21 16.00 -1.10
CA PRO A 561 3.86 15.41 0.19
C PRO A 561 2.43 14.87 0.18
N ASP A 562 2.24 13.64 0.62
CA ASP A 562 0.91 13.06 0.82
C ASP A 562 0.48 13.10 2.30
N LYS A 563 -0.74 12.61 2.57
CA LYS A 563 -1.30 12.56 3.92
C LYS A 563 -0.41 11.79 4.90
N VAL A 564 0.26 10.73 4.45
CA VAL A 564 1.13 9.91 5.30
C VAL A 564 2.42 10.65 5.60
N ASP A 565 2.99 11.37 4.63
CA ASP A 565 4.19 12.18 4.88
C ASP A 565 3.97 13.23 5.97
N ARG A 566 2.82 13.90 5.90
CA ARG A 566 2.42 14.91 6.88
C ARG A 566 2.12 14.30 8.25
N LEU A 567 1.53 13.09 8.29
CA LEU A 567 1.28 12.37 9.55
C LEU A 567 2.56 12.00 10.30
N MET A 568 3.68 11.82 9.59
CA MET A 568 4.98 11.47 10.18
C MET A 568 5.78 12.70 10.65
N SER A 569 5.30 13.92 10.36
CA SER A 569 6.00 15.17 10.65
C SER A 569 5.28 15.98 11.74
N ALA A 570 6.04 16.77 12.50
CA ALA A 570 5.46 17.80 13.36
C ALA A 570 5.24 19.13 12.61
N LEU A 571 5.72 19.24 11.37
CA LEU A 571 5.53 20.44 10.56
C LEU A 571 4.07 20.59 10.12
N GLY A 572 3.67 21.83 9.85
CA GLY A 572 2.31 22.16 9.44
C GLY A 572 1.90 21.56 8.09
N PRO A 573 0.61 21.61 7.74
CA PRO A 573 0.09 21.02 6.49
C PRO A 573 0.65 21.64 5.21
N GLU A 574 1.25 22.82 5.29
CA GLU A 574 1.86 23.53 4.16
C GLU A 574 3.33 23.18 3.93
N ALA A 575 3.93 22.33 4.77
CA ALA A 575 5.32 21.93 4.63
C ALA A 575 5.58 21.21 3.30
N THR A 576 6.65 21.63 2.64
CA THR A 576 7.20 21.04 1.41
C THR A 576 7.84 19.68 1.69
N MET A 577 8.07 18.89 0.65
CA MET A 577 8.70 17.57 0.82
C MET A 577 10.13 17.68 1.39
N ASP A 578 10.85 18.72 1.03
CA ASP A 578 12.23 18.93 1.48
C ASP A 578 12.28 19.33 2.95
N GLU A 579 11.38 20.21 3.42
CA GLU A 579 11.23 20.53 4.85
C GLU A 579 10.88 19.29 5.68
N LEU A 580 9.96 18.45 5.19
CA LEU A 580 9.58 17.20 5.86
C LEU A 580 10.75 16.22 5.93
N ARG A 581 11.61 16.16 4.91
CA ARG A 581 12.80 15.31 4.88
C ARG A 581 13.88 15.81 5.83
N GLU A 582 14.12 17.12 5.84
CA GLU A 582 15.07 17.74 6.74
C GLU A 582 14.69 17.51 8.20
N GLU A 583 13.41 17.70 8.55
CA GLU A 583 12.93 17.41 9.90
C GLU A 583 13.17 15.93 10.30
N ARG A 584 12.89 14.98 9.39
CA ARG A 584 13.16 13.55 9.66
C ARG A 584 14.64 13.25 9.78
N ARG A 585 15.50 13.93 9.01
CA ARG A 585 16.96 13.82 9.11
C ARG A 585 17.46 14.29 10.47
N VAL A 586 17.02 15.46 10.92
CA VAL A 586 17.36 15.99 12.26
C VAL A 586 16.90 15.01 13.35
N ARG A 587 15.68 14.47 13.22
CA ARG A 587 15.17 13.44 14.16
C ARG A 587 15.99 12.15 14.13
N ASP A 588 16.37 11.64 12.97
CA ASP A 588 17.20 10.43 12.84
C ASP A 588 18.55 10.62 13.57
N ILE A 589 19.21 11.77 13.35
CA ILE A 589 20.46 12.12 14.04
C ILE A 589 20.27 12.10 15.56
N GLN A 590 19.25 12.80 16.07
CA GLN A 590 18.95 12.85 17.50
C GLN A 590 18.66 11.47 18.08
N TRP A 591 17.88 10.65 17.37
CA TRP A 591 17.57 9.29 17.81
C TRP A 591 18.81 8.40 17.84
N ARG A 592 19.73 8.55 16.89
CA ARG A 592 20.99 7.80 16.88
C ARG A 592 21.91 8.24 18.00
N GLU A 593 22.07 9.54 18.24
CA GLU A 593 22.86 10.06 19.36
C GLU A 593 22.31 9.56 20.69
N TYR A 594 20.99 9.63 20.86
CA TYR A 594 20.29 9.06 22.01
C TYR A 594 20.55 7.55 22.15
N ALA A 595 20.40 6.80 21.06
CA ALA A 595 20.58 5.36 21.04
C ALA A 595 22.03 4.97 21.42
N ILE A 596 23.02 5.70 20.91
CA ILE A 596 24.44 5.54 21.25
C ILE A 596 24.68 5.88 22.71
N ALA A 597 24.07 6.95 23.24
CA ALA A 597 24.22 7.31 24.66
C ALA A 597 23.61 6.26 25.60
N ARG A 598 22.48 5.64 25.21
CA ARG A 598 21.78 4.64 26.02
C ARG A 598 22.41 3.26 25.96
N TRP A 599 22.71 2.77 24.75
CA TRP A 599 23.15 1.40 24.54
C TRP A 599 24.66 1.29 24.27
N GLY A 600 25.32 2.40 24.00
CA GLY A 600 26.72 2.46 23.56
C GLY A 600 26.87 2.24 22.05
N LEU A 601 28.09 2.43 21.56
CA LEU A 601 28.52 1.96 20.23
C LEU A 601 28.70 0.43 20.20
N GLY A 602 28.88 -0.15 21.40
CA GLY A 602 29.06 -1.57 21.62
C GLY A 602 27.72 -2.26 21.68
N VAL A 603 27.60 -3.30 20.88
CA VAL A 603 26.35 -4.00 20.71
C VAL A 603 25.97 -4.79 21.97
N GLN A 604 25.02 -4.29 22.76
CA GLN A 604 24.58 -5.00 23.97
C GLN A 604 23.67 -6.17 23.61
N LYS A 605 23.81 -7.30 24.32
CA LYS A 605 22.81 -8.38 24.34
C LYS A 605 21.59 -7.85 25.10
N PRO A 606 20.51 -7.40 24.45
CA PRO A 606 19.48 -6.65 25.16
C PRO A 606 18.53 -7.58 25.95
N ALA A 607 18.56 -8.89 25.70
CA ALA A 607 17.65 -9.84 26.32
C ALA A 607 18.37 -11.10 26.86
N PRO A 608 17.87 -11.69 27.97
CA PRO A 608 18.25 -13.04 28.38
C PRO A 608 17.98 -14.04 27.24
N GLY A 609 19.04 -14.51 26.57
CA GLY A 609 18.94 -15.48 25.48
C GLY A 609 19.41 -14.99 24.10
N ALA A 610 19.62 -13.68 23.91
CA ALA A 610 20.17 -13.16 22.66
C ALA A 610 21.63 -13.66 22.47
N ARG A 611 21.84 -14.54 21.48
CA ARG A 611 23.18 -15.12 21.19
C ARG A 611 24.12 -14.11 20.53
N LYS A 612 23.57 -13.10 19.84
CA LYS A 612 24.32 -12.08 19.10
C LYS A 612 23.90 -10.67 19.51
N ALA A 613 24.90 -9.81 19.43
CA ALA A 613 24.82 -8.38 19.29
C ALA A 613 23.76 -7.93 18.24
N LEU A 614 22.81 -7.04 18.58
CA LEU A 614 21.87 -6.38 17.64
C LEU A 614 22.38 -5.02 17.10
N PRO A 615 22.44 -4.81 15.77
CA PRO A 615 22.83 -3.51 15.20
C PRO A 615 22.01 -2.33 15.72
N LEU A 616 22.59 -1.13 15.79
CA LEU A 616 21.92 0.06 16.35
C LEU A 616 20.58 0.36 15.65
N GLY A 617 20.52 0.22 14.32
CA GLY A 617 19.27 0.38 13.57
C GLY A 617 18.15 -0.57 14.02
N VAL A 618 18.50 -1.80 14.42
CA VAL A 618 17.54 -2.77 14.96
C VAL A 618 17.05 -2.33 16.34
N LEU A 619 17.95 -1.84 17.20
CA LEU A 619 17.59 -1.30 18.52
C LEU A 619 16.65 -0.10 18.40
N ILE A 620 16.93 0.81 17.47
CA ILE A 620 16.08 1.98 17.19
C ILE A 620 14.67 1.54 16.79
N ILE A 621 14.54 0.57 15.87
CA ILE A 621 13.23 0.05 15.45
C ILE A 621 12.49 -0.62 16.63
N LEU A 622 13.19 -1.39 17.47
CA LEU A 622 12.58 -2.05 18.63
C LEU A 622 12.09 -1.07 19.69
N GLU A 623 12.84 -0.01 19.93
CA GLU A 623 12.46 1.07 20.83
C GLU A 623 11.21 1.79 20.33
N GLN A 624 11.15 2.13 19.04
CA GLN A 624 10.01 2.78 18.40
C GLN A 624 8.74 1.93 18.48
N ALA A 625 8.91 0.62 18.32
CA ALA A 625 7.87 -0.37 18.51
C ALA A 625 7.46 -0.59 19.99
N GLY A 626 8.11 0.09 20.94
CA GLY A 626 7.85 -0.03 22.38
C GLY A 626 8.26 -1.37 22.99
N VAL A 627 9.18 -2.09 22.35
CA VAL A 627 9.58 -3.46 22.75
C VAL A 627 10.59 -3.45 23.90
N ILE A 628 11.55 -2.54 23.87
CA ILE A 628 12.67 -2.48 24.84
C ILE A 628 12.53 -1.36 25.90
N GLY A 629 11.27 -0.97 26.17
CA GLY A 629 10.84 -0.07 27.25
C GLY A 629 10.56 1.37 26.80
N PRO A 630 9.58 2.07 27.39
CA PRO A 630 9.28 3.45 27.01
C PRO A 630 10.34 4.41 27.52
N VAL A 631 10.65 5.42 26.72
CA VAL A 631 11.54 6.53 27.10
C VAL A 631 10.84 7.86 26.89
N PRO A 632 11.12 8.87 27.73
CA PRO A 632 10.78 10.25 27.41
C PRO A 632 11.29 10.60 26.01
N GLN A 633 10.37 10.97 25.09
CA GLN A 633 10.77 11.51 23.79
C GLN A 633 11.81 12.61 24.02
N PRO A 634 12.92 12.63 23.25
CA PRO A 634 13.81 13.78 23.31
C PRO A 634 12.96 15.04 23.14
N GLU A 635 13.19 16.06 23.98
CA GLU A 635 12.44 17.31 23.87
C GLU A 635 12.49 17.76 22.41
N PRO A 636 11.34 18.12 21.80
CA PRO A 636 11.32 18.53 20.41
C PRO A 636 12.32 19.66 20.25
N ALA A 637 13.34 19.43 19.42
CA ALA A 637 14.36 20.44 19.22
C ALA A 637 13.70 21.72 18.76
N VAL A 638 14.12 22.83 19.36
CA VAL A 638 13.79 24.16 18.86
C VAL A 638 14.21 24.16 17.39
N PRO A 639 13.30 24.45 16.44
CA PRO A 639 13.65 24.47 15.03
C PRO A 639 14.90 25.33 14.88
N ILE A 640 15.98 24.75 14.35
CA ILE A 640 17.13 25.55 13.96
C ILE A 640 16.56 26.53 12.93
N PRO A 641 16.66 27.85 13.14
CA PRO A 641 16.20 28.80 12.16
C PRO A 641 16.87 28.42 10.85
N ILE A 642 16.09 27.98 9.86
CA ILE A 642 16.58 27.84 8.49
C ILE A 642 17.07 29.24 8.17
N ALA A 643 18.38 29.41 8.01
CA ALA A 643 18.93 30.68 7.62
C ALA A 643 18.18 31.10 6.36
N GLU A 644 17.48 32.24 6.42
CA GLU A 644 16.84 32.82 5.24
C GLU A 644 17.93 32.92 4.18
N ALA A 645 17.85 32.07 3.14
CA ALA A 645 18.76 32.12 2.02
C ALA A 645 18.62 33.50 1.37
N ALA A 646 19.66 34.32 1.53
CA ALA A 646 19.76 35.66 0.96
C ALA A 646 20.10 35.61 -0.54
#